data_AF-A0A483CRH9-F1
#
_entry.id   AF-A0A483CRH9-F1
#
_cell.length_a   1.000
_cell.length_b   1.000
_cell.length_c   1.000
_cell.angle_alpha   90.00
_cell.angle_beta   90.00
_cell.angle_gamma   90.00
#
_symmetry.space_group_name_H-M   'P 1'
#
loop_
_entity.id
_entity.type
_entity.pdbx_description
1 polymer ?
#
loop_
_entity_poly.entity_id
_entity_poly.type
_entity_poly.pdbx_seq_one_letter_code
_entity_poly.pdbx_strand_id
1 'polypeptide(L)'
;MSWERVWGSTEFVVVDGETGTVYAKPNASTGLTGGIYQWDGTPFGWKALGGKMATCVTAGWAPKSYLYGIDDLGEVHRYDRGAGSWISIGGPSNGKAKVIFGGPDQLIAVAAQGSSDIFQWEESASAWRRIGGPAKKIVIGKSGDIEFKFQVYGQSPDDAPTSKKGIYQWQGSWHKQGGPATDIFVSRSQIFATNPTSGDILMKSPTGWKRIGGPGQQFATDHNGHVYGISPGGGAVFRWTGTPNNWEKIGGAASAIFAGWDGQLFATSPTTSELWHYRPTCQDVGTMPAFHGVIHTEKMKNILGPRKIMIILWDPHRPSHPRPAREQVESTIFGPKPSLQNWIQENSGGRATLVNAGVFGWYDAPASKQGDHYWDNPDPNSEDPAKRSPTYHADKYHDGWLSGHVEKWADAIRRAASDTNFASHDVSGNGKLTSNELGIFLCYPQNKSLGYGRPTAGKQHPTAEPLVVDGVEIPWIVEWYLGSPPNFGVGAHELGHLMLNTPDLYFMGHWPFAAAAYSVSDQALGQHLSAPEKLKLGWLDYTVVTHDGNYTLTDVETTSKALIVMNPKRGGDEYFLLENRWRGTSYDAGGFGIGPGIPADGLAIWHVIEDPALFNTVTPWPPTGVQNEWGRLGIRMIRANGGAPVDDKKALFSIADTVISDFTHPANLRWLHDKPSGIRIKMLNDASPTIHLEIGVSCPG
;
A
#
# COMPACT_ATOMS: atom_id res chain seq x y z
N MET A 1 -21.12 -16.91 14.92
CA MET A 1 -20.83 -18.22 14.31
C MET A 1 -19.73 -17.99 13.29
N SER A 2 -18.64 -18.76 13.34
CA SER A 2 -17.44 -18.53 12.51
C SER A 2 -17.52 -19.14 11.11
N TRP A 3 -18.71 -19.57 10.67
CA TRP A 3 -18.92 -20.17 9.35
C TRP A 3 -20.14 -19.54 8.70
N GLU A 4 -20.00 -19.19 7.44
CA GLU A 4 -21.06 -18.59 6.64
C GLU A 4 -21.29 -19.42 5.37
N ARG A 5 -22.55 -19.67 5.03
CA ARG A 5 -22.88 -20.37 3.80
C ARG A 5 -22.69 -19.45 2.60
N VAL A 6 -21.95 -19.92 1.61
CA VAL A 6 -21.61 -19.14 0.41
C VAL A 6 -22.13 -19.77 -0.89
N TRP A 7 -22.46 -21.07 -0.89
CA TRP A 7 -23.11 -21.77 -2.02
C TRP A 7 -24.15 -22.78 -1.51
N GLY A 8 -25.05 -23.19 -2.40
CA GLY A 8 -25.78 -24.47 -2.31
C GLY A 8 -24.92 -25.73 -2.53
N SER A 9 -25.53 -26.83 -2.96
CA SER A 9 -24.87 -28.14 -3.13
C SER A 9 -23.76 -28.14 -4.19
N THR A 10 -22.56 -28.59 -3.82
CA THR A 10 -21.33 -28.49 -4.63
C THR A 10 -20.72 -29.86 -4.94
N GLU A 11 -20.28 -30.06 -6.18
CA GLU A 11 -19.60 -31.28 -6.66
C GLU A 11 -18.10 -31.24 -6.27
N PHE A 12 -17.41 -30.15 -6.62
CA PHE A 12 -16.05 -29.88 -6.19
C PHE A 12 -15.77 -28.39 -6.03
N VAL A 13 -14.73 -28.09 -5.25
CA VAL A 13 -14.24 -26.73 -4.96
C VAL A 13 -12.75 -26.69 -5.26
N VAL A 14 -12.30 -25.61 -5.89
CA VAL A 14 -10.90 -25.28 -6.06
C VAL A 14 -10.67 -23.93 -5.42
N VAL A 15 -9.73 -23.86 -4.49
CA VAL A 15 -9.32 -22.61 -3.87
C VAL A 15 -7.89 -22.32 -4.27
N ASP A 16 -7.69 -21.19 -4.92
CA ASP A 16 -6.37 -20.74 -5.35
C ASP A 16 -5.54 -20.34 -4.13
N GLY A 17 -4.45 -21.07 -3.88
CA GLY A 17 -3.55 -20.80 -2.77
C GLY A 17 -2.72 -19.52 -2.88
N GLU A 18 -2.57 -18.97 -4.08
CA GLU A 18 -1.82 -17.73 -4.34
C GLU A 18 -2.75 -16.51 -4.33
N THR A 19 -3.92 -16.61 -4.97
CA THR A 19 -4.82 -15.46 -5.14
C THR A 19 -6.01 -15.46 -4.19
N GLY A 20 -6.32 -16.57 -3.53
CA GLY A 20 -7.53 -16.77 -2.73
C GLY A 20 -8.81 -16.85 -3.55
N THR A 21 -8.70 -16.88 -4.88
CA THR A 21 -9.85 -17.00 -5.76
C THR A 21 -10.49 -18.38 -5.60
N VAL A 22 -11.81 -18.41 -5.48
CA VAL A 22 -12.55 -19.65 -5.26
C VAL A 22 -13.35 -19.98 -6.51
N TYR A 23 -13.25 -21.24 -6.92
CA TYR A 23 -14.02 -21.81 -8.01
C TYR A 23 -14.79 -23.01 -7.50
N ALA A 24 -15.98 -23.20 -8.04
CA ALA A 24 -16.79 -24.36 -7.69
C ALA A 24 -17.62 -24.83 -8.88
N LYS A 25 -17.95 -26.12 -8.86
CA LYS A 25 -18.90 -26.74 -9.77
C LYS A 25 -20.13 -27.19 -8.96
N PRO A 26 -21.35 -26.74 -9.31
CA PRO A 26 -22.54 -27.15 -8.60
C PRO A 26 -22.88 -28.63 -8.88
N ASN A 27 -23.53 -29.29 -7.93
CA ASN A 27 -24.08 -30.62 -8.19
C ASN A 27 -25.19 -30.55 -9.25
N ALA A 28 -25.37 -31.62 -10.05
CA ALA A 28 -26.37 -31.68 -11.11
C ALA A 28 -27.82 -31.43 -10.64
N SER A 29 -28.09 -31.58 -9.35
CA SER A 29 -29.41 -31.39 -8.72
C SER A 29 -29.80 -29.93 -8.47
N THR A 30 -28.93 -28.93 -8.73
CA THR A 30 -29.20 -27.52 -8.36
C THR A 30 -29.92 -26.70 -9.44
N GLY A 31 -30.21 -27.27 -10.62
CA GLY A 31 -30.83 -26.54 -11.74
C GLY A 31 -29.92 -25.51 -12.42
N LEU A 32 -28.65 -25.41 -12.01
CA LEU A 32 -27.62 -24.59 -12.65
C LEU A 32 -26.98 -25.36 -13.81
N THR A 33 -26.39 -24.63 -14.77
CA THR A 33 -25.57 -25.28 -15.81
C THR A 33 -24.40 -26.01 -15.14
N GLY A 34 -24.10 -27.24 -15.56
CA GLY A 34 -23.02 -28.08 -14.99
C GLY A 34 -21.59 -27.60 -15.33
N GLY A 35 -21.40 -26.28 -15.47
CA GLY A 35 -20.11 -25.65 -15.75
C GLY A 35 -19.42 -25.12 -14.50
N ILE A 36 -18.29 -24.45 -14.69
CA ILE A 36 -17.49 -23.89 -13.60
C ILE A 36 -17.94 -22.46 -13.29
N TYR A 37 -17.85 -22.08 -12.02
CA TYR A 37 -18.17 -20.74 -11.55
C TYR A 37 -17.08 -20.21 -10.63
N GLN A 38 -16.95 -18.90 -10.59
CA GLN A 38 -16.01 -18.15 -9.74
C GLN A 38 -16.76 -17.33 -8.70
N TRP A 39 -16.29 -17.36 -7.45
CA TRP A 39 -16.85 -16.59 -6.35
C TRP A 39 -16.47 -15.11 -6.47
N ASP A 40 -17.41 -14.22 -6.17
CA ASP A 40 -17.17 -12.76 -6.13
C ASP A 40 -16.87 -12.21 -4.72
N GLY A 41 -16.77 -13.09 -3.73
CA GLY A 41 -16.51 -12.74 -2.33
C GLY A 41 -17.77 -12.49 -1.48
N THR A 42 -18.95 -12.44 -2.09
CA THR A 42 -20.23 -12.29 -1.38
C THR A 42 -20.97 -13.62 -1.21
N PRO A 43 -21.76 -13.80 -0.12
CA PRO A 43 -22.61 -14.98 0.01
C PRO A 43 -23.52 -15.13 -1.22
N PHE A 44 -23.42 -16.29 -1.88
CA PHE A 44 -24.17 -16.63 -3.11
C PHE A 44 -23.85 -15.79 -4.35
N GLY A 45 -22.85 -14.91 -4.32
CA GLY A 45 -22.37 -14.18 -5.50
C GLY A 45 -21.37 -15.01 -6.33
N TRP A 46 -21.83 -15.59 -7.43
CA TRP A 46 -21.01 -16.45 -8.28
C TRP A 46 -21.20 -16.14 -9.76
N LYS A 47 -20.08 -15.95 -10.45
CA LYS A 47 -20.02 -15.70 -11.90
C LYS A 47 -19.79 -17.01 -12.66
N ALA A 48 -20.68 -17.32 -13.60
CA ALA A 48 -20.50 -18.47 -14.48
C ALA A 48 -19.30 -18.27 -15.42
N LEU A 49 -18.40 -19.25 -15.46
CA LEU A 49 -17.28 -19.32 -16.40
C LEU A 49 -17.55 -20.30 -17.56
N GLY A 50 -18.57 -21.15 -17.41
CA GLY A 50 -18.87 -22.22 -18.38
C GLY A 50 -17.84 -23.34 -18.35
N GLY A 51 -17.75 -24.12 -19.44
CA GLY A 51 -16.84 -25.26 -19.59
C GLY A 51 -17.32 -26.51 -18.83
N LYS A 52 -17.35 -27.67 -19.51
CA LYS A 52 -17.68 -28.96 -18.89
C LYS A 52 -16.39 -29.67 -18.48
N MET A 53 -15.83 -29.25 -17.36
CA MET A 53 -14.62 -29.84 -16.82
C MET A 53 -14.95 -30.94 -15.82
N ALA A 54 -14.23 -32.05 -15.90
CA ALA A 54 -14.30 -33.16 -14.95
C ALA A 54 -13.66 -32.76 -13.62
N THR A 55 -12.49 -32.11 -13.67
CA THR A 55 -11.80 -31.56 -12.50
C THR A 55 -11.09 -30.25 -12.88
N CYS A 56 -10.80 -29.43 -11.87
CA CYS A 56 -10.01 -28.21 -12.05
C CYS A 56 -8.90 -28.10 -11.00
N VAL A 57 -7.85 -27.35 -11.36
CA VAL A 57 -6.75 -26.97 -10.47
C VAL A 57 -6.32 -25.54 -10.78
N THR A 58 -5.65 -24.90 -9.83
CA THR A 58 -5.02 -23.58 -10.04
C THR A 58 -3.51 -23.73 -10.10
N ALA A 59 -2.87 -23.01 -11.02
CA ALA A 59 -1.42 -22.97 -11.12
C ALA A 59 -0.92 -21.58 -11.53
N GLY A 60 0.17 -21.14 -10.93
CA GLY A 60 0.79 -19.83 -11.17
C GLY A 60 1.29 -19.17 -9.89
N TRP A 61 1.55 -17.87 -9.94
CA TRP A 61 2.07 -17.05 -8.84
C TRP A 61 1.29 -15.75 -8.76
N ALA A 62 1.02 -15.20 -7.58
CA ALA A 62 0.31 -13.92 -7.49
C ALA A 62 1.11 -12.79 -8.19
N PRO A 63 0.48 -11.95 -9.05
CA PRO A 63 -0.95 -11.89 -9.36
C PRO A 63 -1.42 -12.78 -10.53
N LYS A 64 -0.51 -13.50 -11.21
CA LYS A 64 -0.76 -14.36 -12.38
C LYS A 64 -0.94 -15.84 -12.01
N SER A 65 -2.09 -16.16 -11.40
CA SER A 65 -2.53 -17.56 -11.23
C SER A 65 -3.73 -17.86 -12.11
N TYR A 66 -3.69 -19.00 -12.81
CA TYR A 66 -4.69 -19.40 -13.78
C TYR A 66 -5.46 -20.63 -13.29
N LEU A 67 -6.72 -20.69 -13.70
CA LEU A 67 -7.58 -21.86 -13.57
C LEU A 67 -7.36 -22.78 -14.77
N TYR A 68 -7.03 -24.04 -14.49
CA TYR A 68 -6.93 -25.10 -15.49
C TYR A 68 -8.01 -26.15 -15.21
N GLY A 69 -8.54 -26.74 -16.28
CA GLY A 69 -9.55 -27.79 -16.21
C GLY A 69 -9.16 -28.94 -17.14
N ILE A 70 -9.55 -30.14 -16.78
CA ILE A 70 -9.48 -31.31 -17.66
C ILE A 70 -10.90 -31.74 -18.01
N ASP A 71 -11.18 -31.95 -19.29
CA ASP A 71 -12.48 -32.45 -19.74
C ASP A 71 -12.57 -33.98 -19.68
N ASP A 72 -13.76 -34.53 -19.91
CA ASP A 72 -14.02 -35.99 -19.89
C ASP A 72 -13.24 -36.77 -20.98
N LEU A 73 -12.70 -36.07 -21.98
CA LEU A 73 -11.86 -36.65 -23.04
C LEU A 73 -10.37 -36.61 -22.69
N GLY A 74 -10.00 -36.01 -21.55
CA GLY A 74 -8.63 -35.85 -21.08
C GLY A 74 -7.89 -34.64 -21.67
N GLU A 75 -8.58 -33.71 -22.33
CA GLU A 75 -7.95 -32.48 -22.83
C GLU A 75 -7.81 -31.46 -21.70
N VAL A 76 -6.65 -30.82 -21.59
CA VAL A 76 -6.41 -29.78 -20.60
C VAL A 76 -6.71 -28.42 -21.22
N HIS A 77 -7.48 -27.61 -20.51
CA HIS A 77 -7.88 -26.27 -20.89
C HIS A 77 -7.43 -25.27 -19.84
N ARG A 78 -7.06 -24.06 -20.27
CA ARG A 78 -6.82 -22.90 -19.41
C ARG A 78 -7.98 -21.93 -19.57
N TYR A 79 -8.49 -21.39 -18.47
CA TYR A 79 -9.45 -20.30 -18.54
C TYR A 79 -8.75 -18.97 -18.82
N ASP A 80 -9.09 -18.33 -19.94
CA ASP A 80 -8.65 -16.99 -20.31
C ASP A 80 -9.64 -15.97 -19.75
N ARG A 81 -9.19 -15.18 -18.77
CA ARG A 81 -10.02 -14.16 -18.12
C ARG A 81 -10.33 -12.98 -19.03
N GLY A 82 -9.42 -12.63 -19.94
CA GLY A 82 -9.60 -11.50 -20.86
C GLY A 82 -10.61 -11.83 -21.96
N ALA A 83 -10.57 -13.06 -22.48
CA ALA A 83 -11.55 -13.54 -23.45
C ALA A 83 -12.84 -14.07 -22.80
N GLY A 84 -12.81 -14.40 -21.51
CA GLY A 84 -13.93 -15.01 -20.78
C GLY A 84 -14.23 -16.44 -21.23
N SER A 85 -13.25 -17.16 -21.77
CA SER A 85 -13.43 -18.47 -22.41
C SER A 85 -12.35 -19.48 -22.01
N TRP A 86 -12.65 -20.77 -22.23
CA TRP A 86 -11.69 -21.85 -22.05
C TRP A 86 -10.89 -22.06 -23.35
N ILE A 87 -9.57 -22.10 -23.23
CA ILE A 87 -8.63 -22.33 -24.32
C ILE A 87 -7.94 -23.67 -24.09
N SER A 88 -8.01 -24.57 -25.08
CA SER A 88 -7.27 -25.83 -25.03
C SER A 88 -5.76 -25.59 -25.05
N ILE A 89 -5.04 -26.25 -24.15
CA ILE A 89 -3.58 -26.35 -24.14
C ILE A 89 -3.12 -27.79 -24.46
N GLY A 90 -4.05 -28.63 -24.93
CA GLY A 90 -3.81 -30.04 -25.24
C GLY A 90 -3.47 -30.87 -24.00
N GLY A 91 -2.57 -31.83 -24.17
CA GLY A 91 -2.15 -32.75 -23.12
C GLY A 91 -0.86 -33.47 -23.49
N PRO A 92 -0.20 -34.14 -22.53
CA PRO A 92 1.19 -34.58 -22.68
C PRO A 92 1.44 -35.72 -23.69
N SER A 93 0.54 -36.71 -23.81
CA SER A 93 0.72 -37.86 -24.73
C SER A 93 -0.50 -38.05 -25.60
N ASN A 94 -0.33 -38.04 -26.93
CA ASN A 94 -1.41 -37.96 -27.93
C ASN A 94 -2.40 -36.79 -27.68
N GLY A 95 -1.94 -35.74 -27.00
CA GLY A 95 -2.78 -34.58 -26.66
C GLY A 95 -3.68 -34.77 -25.45
N LYS A 96 -3.59 -35.86 -24.68
CA LYS A 96 -4.50 -36.16 -23.55
C LYS A 96 -3.78 -36.44 -22.23
N ALA A 97 -4.38 -35.98 -21.13
CA ALA A 97 -3.99 -36.20 -19.74
C ALA A 97 -5.01 -37.12 -19.03
N LYS A 98 -4.56 -37.84 -18.00
CA LYS A 98 -5.40 -38.63 -17.10
C LYS A 98 -5.91 -37.80 -15.93
N VAL A 99 -5.02 -36.97 -15.39
CA VAL A 99 -5.24 -36.12 -14.22
C VAL A 99 -4.25 -34.97 -14.27
N ILE A 100 -4.65 -33.84 -13.71
CA ILE A 100 -3.82 -32.64 -13.57
C ILE A 100 -3.65 -32.28 -12.09
N PHE A 101 -2.52 -31.66 -11.77
CA PHE A 101 -2.15 -31.16 -10.46
C PHE A 101 -1.64 -29.73 -10.62
N GLY A 102 -2.10 -28.82 -9.77
CA GLY A 102 -1.69 -27.43 -9.78
C GLY A 102 -1.05 -27.01 -8.47
N GLY A 103 -0.24 -25.97 -8.53
CA GLY A 103 0.35 -25.31 -7.38
C GLY A 103 1.22 -24.12 -7.81
N PRO A 104 2.09 -23.61 -6.92
CA PRO A 104 2.90 -22.43 -7.19
C PRO A 104 3.71 -22.60 -8.48
N ASP A 105 3.40 -21.77 -9.47
CA ASP A 105 4.02 -21.65 -10.81
C ASP A 105 4.11 -22.96 -11.63
N GLN A 106 3.38 -24.00 -11.25
CA GLN A 106 3.53 -25.33 -11.83
C GLN A 106 2.18 -25.99 -12.10
N LEU A 107 1.96 -26.33 -13.37
CA LEU A 107 0.91 -27.24 -13.80
C LEU A 107 1.55 -28.56 -14.21
N ILE A 108 1.08 -29.65 -13.61
CA ILE A 108 1.60 -31.00 -13.82
C ILE A 108 0.47 -31.92 -14.29
N ALA A 109 0.76 -32.82 -15.22
CA ALA A 109 -0.19 -33.81 -15.71
C ALA A 109 0.42 -35.22 -15.75
N VAL A 110 -0.42 -36.22 -15.55
CA VAL A 110 -0.09 -37.63 -15.84
C VAL A 110 -0.70 -37.99 -17.19
N ALA A 111 0.04 -38.67 -18.06
CA ALA A 111 -0.45 -39.07 -19.38
C ALA A 111 -1.60 -40.11 -19.31
N ALA A 112 -2.56 -40.03 -20.25
CA ALA A 112 -3.74 -40.89 -20.29
C ALA A 112 -3.51 -42.28 -20.90
N GLN A 113 -2.62 -42.39 -21.91
CA GLN A 113 -2.41 -43.61 -22.69
C GLN A 113 -0.92 -43.94 -22.87
N GLY A 114 -0.56 -45.22 -22.76
CA GLY A 114 0.76 -45.76 -23.14
C GLY A 114 1.93 -45.42 -22.20
N SER A 115 1.78 -44.45 -21.29
CA SER A 115 2.79 -44.10 -20.30
C SER A 115 2.15 -43.60 -19.00
N SER A 116 2.71 -44.00 -17.87
CA SER A 116 2.41 -43.47 -16.53
C SER A 116 3.28 -42.27 -16.16
N ASP A 117 4.01 -41.71 -17.12
CA ASP A 117 4.92 -40.59 -16.88
C ASP A 117 4.19 -39.30 -16.52
N ILE A 118 4.88 -38.50 -15.73
CA ILE A 118 4.48 -37.16 -15.35
C ILE A 118 5.12 -36.14 -16.30
N PHE A 119 4.36 -35.09 -16.59
CA PHE A 119 4.76 -33.98 -17.43
C PHE A 119 4.46 -32.66 -16.74
N GLN A 120 5.33 -31.68 -16.96
CA GLN A 120 5.25 -30.33 -16.47
C GLN A 120 4.92 -29.41 -17.65
N TRP A 121 3.94 -28.51 -17.47
CA TRP A 121 3.61 -27.50 -18.47
C TRP A 121 4.64 -26.38 -18.46
N GLU A 122 5.20 -26.06 -19.63
CA GLU A 122 6.12 -24.95 -19.83
C GLU A 122 5.42 -23.84 -20.61
N GLU A 123 4.94 -22.82 -19.90
CA GLU A 123 4.16 -21.72 -20.47
C GLU A 123 4.91 -20.99 -21.61
N SER A 124 6.20 -20.71 -21.43
CA SER A 124 7.01 -20.00 -22.44
C SER A 124 7.21 -20.78 -23.73
N ALA A 125 7.19 -22.11 -23.65
CA ALA A 125 7.33 -23.00 -24.80
C ALA A 125 5.97 -23.49 -25.33
N SER A 126 4.88 -23.23 -24.60
CA SER A 126 3.55 -23.80 -24.84
C SER A 126 3.61 -25.32 -25.05
N ALA A 127 4.38 -26.02 -24.21
CA ALA A 127 4.69 -27.43 -24.37
C ALA A 127 4.71 -28.20 -23.03
N TRP A 128 4.45 -29.50 -23.10
CA TRP A 128 4.56 -30.42 -21.97
C TRP A 128 5.96 -31.04 -21.92
N ARG A 129 6.75 -30.70 -20.90
CA ARG A 129 8.06 -31.31 -20.64
C ARG A 129 7.91 -32.57 -19.80
N ARG A 130 8.42 -33.69 -20.29
CA ARG A 130 8.47 -34.95 -19.53
C ARG A 130 9.42 -34.82 -18.33
N ILE A 131 8.91 -35.09 -17.12
CA ILE A 131 9.72 -35.20 -15.89
C ILE A 131 9.77 -36.65 -15.35
N GLY A 132 9.13 -37.59 -16.05
CA GLY A 132 9.19 -39.03 -15.76
C GLY A 132 8.55 -39.39 -14.42
N GLY A 133 8.80 -40.63 -13.95
CA GLY A 133 8.28 -41.18 -12.69
C GLY A 133 6.75 -41.38 -12.71
N PRO A 134 6.21 -42.53 -12.30
CA PRO A 134 4.77 -42.60 -12.10
C PRO A 134 4.43 -42.07 -10.70
N ALA A 135 3.41 -41.22 -10.62
CA ALA A 135 2.83 -40.80 -9.34
C ALA A 135 1.30 -40.83 -9.42
N LYS A 136 0.67 -41.29 -8.34
CA LYS A 136 -0.80 -41.21 -8.18
C LYS A 136 -1.27 -39.85 -7.69
N LYS A 137 -0.40 -39.13 -6.96
CA LYS A 137 -0.66 -37.78 -6.45
C LYS A 137 0.60 -36.94 -6.51
N ILE A 138 0.44 -35.67 -6.85
CA ILE A 138 1.48 -34.66 -6.85
C ILE A 138 1.03 -33.49 -5.96
N VAL A 139 1.96 -32.95 -5.18
CA VAL A 139 1.79 -31.68 -4.45
C VAL A 139 2.99 -30.79 -4.73
N ILE A 140 2.74 -29.49 -4.89
CA ILE A 140 3.75 -28.50 -5.25
C ILE A 140 3.78 -27.41 -4.18
N GLY A 141 4.94 -27.18 -3.58
CA GLY A 141 5.18 -26.13 -2.58
C GLY A 141 6.22 -25.10 -3.05
N LYS A 142 6.37 -24.04 -2.28
CA LYS A 142 7.41 -23.01 -2.48
C LYS A 142 8.75 -23.49 -1.92
N SER A 143 9.85 -23.02 -2.50
CA SER A 143 11.20 -23.27 -2.00
C SER A 143 11.95 -21.96 -1.79
N GLY A 144 12.81 -21.91 -0.77
CA GLY A 144 13.81 -20.84 -0.62
C GLY A 144 15.08 -21.07 -1.44
N ASP A 145 15.15 -22.20 -2.14
CA ASP A 145 16.28 -22.57 -3.01
C ASP A 145 16.23 -21.77 -4.31
N ILE A 146 17.35 -21.11 -4.67
CA ILE A 146 17.46 -20.27 -5.86
C ILE A 146 17.45 -21.08 -7.17
N GLU A 147 17.88 -22.34 -7.13
CA GLU A 147 17.99 -23.25 -8.28
C GLU A 147 16.71 -24.08 -8.42
N PHE A 148 16.13 -24.51 -7.30
CA PHE A 148 14.85 -25.22 -7.24
C PHE A 148 13.79 -24.39 -6.54
N LYS A 149 13.31 -23.33 -7.20
CA LYS A 149 12.32 -22.36 -6.66
C LYS A 149 11.01 -22.99 -6.17
N PHE A 150 10.73 -24.23 -6.56
CA PHE A 150 9.54 -24.99 -6.18
C PHE A 150 9.91 -26.40 -5.72
N GLN A 151 9.12 -26.92 -4.78
CA GLN A 151 9.26 -28.29 -4.31
C GLN A 151 8.12 -29.14 -4.87
N VAL A 152 8.45 -30.03 -5.80
CA VAL A 152 7.48 -30.98 -6.37
C VAL A 152 7.67 -32.32 -5.69
N TYR A 153 6.61 -32.80 -5.03
CA TYR A 153 6.57 -34.10 -4.39
C TYR A 153 5.55 -35.00 -5.07
N GLY A 154 5.90 -36.28 -5.20
CA GLY A 154 5.05 -37.29 -5.79
C GLY A 154 4.94 -38.54 -4.93
N GLN A 155 3.75 -39.13 -4.94
CA GLN A 155 3.45 -40.39 -4.28
C GLN A 155 3.40 -41.51 -5.31
N SER A 156 4.14 -42.59 -5.07
CA SER A 156 4.13 -43.76 -5.94
C SER A 156 2.72 -44.33 -6.17
N PRO A 157 2.41 -44.88 -7.35
CA PRO A 157 1.17 -45.61 -7.63
C PRO A 157 0.89 -46.76 -6.67
N ASP A 158 -0.38 -47.14 -6.57
CA ASP A 158 -0.80 -48.23 -5.68
C ASP A 158 -0.29 -49.60 -6.13
N ASP A 159 -0.07 -49.78 -7.44
CA ASP A 159 0.47 -50.98 -8.08
C ASP A 159 2.02 -51.00 -8.14
N ALA A 160 2.70 -49.97 -7.65
CA ALA A 160 4.16 -49.94 -7.62
C ALA A 160 4.72 -51.07 -6.74
N PRO A 161 5.88 -51.69 -7.10
CA PRO A 161 6.53 -52.71 -6.27
C PRO A 161 6.80 -52.19 -4.86
N THR A 162 6.70 -53.04 -3.84
CA THR A 162 6.85 -52.66 -2.42
C THR A 162 8.12 -51.85 -2.13
N SER A 163 9.24 -52.18 -2.77
CA SER A 163 10.52 -51.44 -2.64
C SER A 163 10.47 -50.02 -3.21
N LYS A 164 9.60 -49.78 -4.20
CA LYS A 164 9.37 -48.51 -4.89
C LYS A 164 8.17 -47.73 -4.34
N LYS A 165 7.40 -48.30 -3.40
CA LYS A 165 6.36 -47.54 -2.71
C LYS A 165 6.98 -46.47 -1.81
N GLY A 166 6.52 -45.24 -1.94
CA GLY A 166 7.01 -44.13 -1.13
C GLY A 166 6.66 -42.74 -1.65
N ILE A 167 7.22 -41.75 -0.95
CA ILE A 167 7.16 -40.34 -1.31
C ILE A 167 8.48 -39.96 -1.98
N TYR A 168 8.41 -39.25 -3.09
CA TYR A 168 9.54 -38.82 -3.91
C TYR A 168 9.53 -37.31 -4.09
N GLN A 169 10.71 -36.71 -4.21
CA GLN A 169 10.90 -35.30 -4.52
C GLN A 169 11.62 -35.18 -5.86
N TRP A 170 11.17 -34.26 -6.70
CA TRP A 170 11.83 -33.93 -7.95
C TRP A 170 12.89 -32.85 -7.75
N GLN A 171 14.13 -33.14 -8.16
CA GLN A 171 15.29 -32.23 -8.16
C GLN A 171 16.12 -32.47 -9.43
N GLY A 172 15.47 -32.41 -10.61
CA GLY A 172 16.04 -32.87 -11.89
C GLY A 172 16.03 -34.40 -12.07
N SER A 173 15.90 -35.15 -10.97
CA SER A 173 15.49 -36.56 -10.95
C SER A 173 14.63 -36.85 -9.71
N TRP A 174 13.96 -38.01 -9.65
CA TRP A 174 13.09 -38.38 -8.52
C TRP A 174 13.88 -39.05 -7.39
N HIS A 175 13.93 -38.40 -6.23
CA HIS A 175 14.63 -38.88 -5.04
C HIS A 175 13.65 -39.32 -3.95
N LYS A 176 13.82 -40.52 -3.40
CA LYS A 176 12.93 -41.06 -2.34
C LYS A 176 13.15 -40.30 -1.02
N GLN A 177 12.08 -39.78 -0.44
CA GLN A 177 12.09 -38.98 0.80
C GLN A 177 11.46 -39.71 2.00
N GLY A 178 10.67 -40.75 1.74
CA GLY A 178 9.95 -41.46 2.79
C GLY A 178 9.36 -42.79 2.33
N GLY A 179 8.83 -43.53 3.31
CA GLY A 179 8.05 -44.75 3.08
C GLY A 179 6.67 -44.45 2.47
N PRO A 180 5.83 -45.48 2.29
CA PRO A 180 4.47 -45.33 1.77
C PRO A 180 3.63 -44.41 2.66
N ALA A 181 2.76 -43.62 2.04
CA ALA A 181 1.76 -42.79 2.70
C ALA A 181 0.37 -43.10 2.11
N THR A 182 -0.70 -42.76 2.82
CA THR A 182 -2.06 -42.73 2.23
C THR A 182 -2.18 -41.49 1.36
N ASP A 183 -1.77 -40.34 1.89
CA ASP A 183 -1.85 -39.05 1.21
C ASP A 183 -0.64 -38.15 1.54
N ILE A 184 -0.38 -37.15 0.69
CA ILE A 184 0.65 -36.13 0.85
C ILE A 184 0.08 -34.72 0.67
N PHE A 185 0.64 -33.76 1.42
CA PHE A 185 0.24 -32.35 1.43
C PHE A 185 1.48 -31.47 1.54
N VAL A 186 1.38 -30.23 1.08
CA VAL A 186 2.49 -29.27 1.18
C VAL A 186 1.96 -27.91 1.59
N SER A 187 2.70 -27.26 2.48
CA SER A 187 2.45 -25.89 2.91
C SER A 187 3.76 -25.15 2.96
N ARG A 188 3.89 -24.02 2.25
CA ARG A 188 5.19 -23.39 1.98
C ARG A 188 6.19 -24.42 1.44
N SER A 189 7.29 -24.66 2.17
CA SER A 189 8.34 -25.65 1.90
C SER A 189 8.24 -26.89 2.78
N GLN A 190 7.16 -27.04 3.54
CA GLN A 190 6.95 -28.12 4.48
C GLN A 190 6.04 -29.19 3.88
N ILE A 191 6.56 -30.41 3.74
CA ILE A 191 5.80 -31.58 3.30
C ILE A 191 5.21 -32.33 4.51
N PHE A 192 3.96 -32.77 4.35
CA PHE A 192 3.20 -33.59 5.28
C PHE A 192 2.72 -34.86 4.58
N ALA A 193 2.47 -35.90 5.36
CA ALA A 193 1.96 -37.17 4.86
C ALA A 193 1.09 -37.88 5.91
N THR A 194 0.14 -38.69 5.47
CA THR A 194 -0.65 -39.56 6.37
C THR A 194 -0.09 -40.97 6.40
N ASN A 195 0.07 -41.51 7.61
CA ASN A 195 0.53 -42.88 7.81
C ASN A 195 -0.52 -43.87 7.23
N PRO A 196 -0.11 -44.84 6.40
CA PRO A 196 -1.06 -45.73 5.73
C PRO A 196 -1.70 -46.77 6.64
N THR A 197 -1.14 -47.00 7.84
CA THR A 197 -1.65 -47.95 8.83
C THR A 197 -2.45 -47.25 9.91
N SER A 198 -1.92 -46.19 10.53
CA SER A 198 -2.58 -45.50 11.64
C SER A 198 -3.48 -44.35 11.21
N GLY A 199 -3.32 -43.83 9.99
CA GLY A 199 -3.97 -42.62 9.51
C GLY A 199 -3.39 -41.31 10.09
N ASP A 200 -2.44 -41.39 11.02
CA ASP A 200 -1.84 -40.21 11.67
C ASP A 200 -1.20 -39.26 10.64
N ILE A 201 -1.32 -37.95 10.87
CA ILE A 201 -0.60 -36.95 10.09
C ILE A 201 0.83 -36.74 10.62
N LEU A 202 1.77 -36.78 9.69
CA LEU A 202 3.21 -36.69 9.90
C LEU A 202 3.75 -35.46 9.17
N MET A 203 4.72 -34.78 9.78
CA MET A 203 5.47 -33.66 9.21
C MET A 203 6.94 -34.09 8.98
N LYS A 204 7.50 -33.80 7.80
CA LYS A 204 8.90 -34.10 7.52
C LYS A 204 9.82 -33.12 8.22
N SER A 205 10.71 -33.62 9.06
CA SER A 205 11.81 -32.85 9.66
C SER A 205 13.16 -33.30 9.09
N PRO A 206 14.26 -32.55 9.36
CA PRO A 206 15.61 -32.97 8.94
C PRO A 206 15.98 -34.36 9.46
N THR A 207 15.53 -34.73 10.66
CA THR A 207 15.86 -36.02 11.30
C THR A 207 14.85 -37.14 11.00
N GLY A 208 13.85 -36.89 10.16
CA GLY A 208 12.83 -37.89 9.79
C GLY A 208 11.40 -37.37 9.91
N TRP A 209 10.42 -38.26 9.82
CA TRP A 209 9.00 -37.94 9.92
C TRP A 209 8.56 -37.86 11.39
N LYS A 210 7.92 -36.76 11.78
CA LYS A 210 7.41 -36.53 13.14
C LYS A 210 5.89 -36.47 13.14
N ARG A 211 5.24 -37.16 14.07
CA ARG A 211 3.78 -37.09 14.25
C ARG A 211 3.36 -35.72 14.77
N ILE A 212 2.35 -35.13 14.13
CA ILE A 212 1.77 -33.85 14.55
C ILE A 212 0.27 -33.96 14.91
N GLY A 213 -0.39 -35.07 14.59
CA GLY A 213 -1.80 -35.27 14.89
C GLY A 213 -2.25 -36.72 14.70
N GLY A 214 -3.46 -37.00 15.19
CA GLY A 214 -4.14 -38.29 15.03
C GLY A 214 -4.67 -38.55 13.63
N PRO A 215 -5.39 -39.67 13.40
CA PRO A 215 -6.09 -39.92 12.16
C PRO A 215 -7.14 -38.85 11.89
N GLY A 216 -7.37 -38.57 10.60
CA GLY A 216 -8.41 -37.66 10.12
C GLY A 216 -9.09 -38.22 8.87
N GLN A 217 -10.33 -37.81 8.62
CA GLN A 217 -11.03 -38.15 7.38
C GLN A 217 -10.41 -37.45 6.18
N GLN A 218 -10.00 -36.20 6.35
CA GLN A 218 -9.29 -35.40 5.36
C GLN A 218 -8.37 -34.41 6.07
N PHE A 219 -7.24 -34.09 5.45
CA PHE A 219 -6.41 -32.94 5.81
C PHE A 219 -6.33 -31.98 4.62
N ALA A 220 -6.16 -30.70 4.91
CA ALA A 220 -5.92 -29.65 3.92
C ALA A 220 -4.87 -28.68 4.45
N THR A 221 -4.03 -28.19 3.55
CA THR A 221 -2.98 -27.23 3.86
C THR A 221 -3.11 -26.00 2.98
N ASP A 222 -2.89 -24.83 3.56
CA ASP A 222 -2.79 -23.59 2.79
C ASP A 222 -1.33 -23.34 2.36
N HIS A 223 -1.06 -22.23 1.69
CA HIS A 223 0.30 -21.88 1.27
C HIS A 223 1.13 -21.18 2.36
N ASN A 224 0.60 -20.98 3.57
CA ASN A 224 1.19 -20.16 4.63
C ASN A 224 1.56 -20.87 5.92
N GLY A 225 1.39 -22.19 5.97
CA GLY A 225 1.77 -23.03 7.11
C GLY A 225 0.56 -23.48 7.92
N HIS A 226 -0.66 -23.11 7.54
CA HIS A 226 -1.87 -23.56 8.21
C HIS A 226 -2.22 -24.98 7.75
N VAL A 227 -2.52 -25.83 8.74
CA VAL A 227 -2.92 -27.22 8.53
C VAL A 227 -4.29 -27.42 9.18
N TYR A 228 -5.22 -27.97 8.41
CA TYR A 228 -6.58 -28.24 8.80
C TYR A 228 -6.89 -29.72 8.69
N GLY A 229 -7.79 -30.23 9.53
CA GLY A 229 -8.17 -31.63 9.54
C GLY A 229 -9.65 -31.82 9.89
N ILE A 230 -10.27 -32.80 9.26
CA ILE A 230 -11.59 -33.32 9.65
C ILE A 230 -11.36 -34.52 10.56
N SER A 231 -12.01 -34.55 11.72
CA SER A 231 -11.96 -35.71 12.61
C SER A 231 -12.43 -37.00 11.93
N PRO A 232 -11.98 -38.19 12.36
CA PRO A 232 -12.52 -39.46 11.88
C PRO A 232 -14.05 -39.48 11.96
N GLY A 233 -14.71 -39.88 10.87
CA GLY A 233 -16.17 -39.90 10.77
C GLY A 233 -16.85 -38.54 10.50
N GLY A 234 -16.08 -37.45 10.30
CA GLY A 234 -16.63 -36.20 9.78
C GLY A 234 -17.27 -35.26 10.80
N GLY A 235 -17.16 -35.56 12.09
CA GLY A 235 -17.91 -34.85 13.14
C GLY A 235 -17.46 -33.42 13.46
N ALA A 236 -16.22 -33.03 13.14
CA ALA A 236 -15.69 -31.71 13.44
C ALA A 236 -14.48 -31.34 12.56
N VAL A 237 -14.31 -30.03 12.34
CA VAL A 237 -13.14 -29.43 11.66
C VAL A 237 -12.20 -28.82 12.69
N PHE A 238 -10.90 -29.08 12.52
CA PHE A 238 -9.83 -28.64 13.41
C PHE A 238 -8.73 -27.90 12.66
N ARG A 239 -8.06 -26.98 13.36
CA ARG A 239 -6.84 -26.29 12.93
C ARG A 239 -5.66 -26.70 13.81
N TRP A 240 -4.53 -27.01 13.21
CA TRP A 240 -3.30 -27.29 13.92
C TRP A 240 -2.72 -25.99 14.51
N THR A 241 -2.30 -26.00 15.78
CA THR A 241 -1.79 -24.79 16.44
C THR A 241 -0.28 -24.60 16.27
N GLY A 242 0.36 -25.33 15.35
CA GLY A 242 1.81 -25.32 15.14
C GLY A 242 2.62 -26.15 16.14
N THR A 243 1.98 -26.73 17.16
CA THR A 243 2.64 -27.62 18.15
C THR A 243 2.16 -29.06 17.95
N PRO A 244 3.06 -30.07 17.92
CA PRO A 244 2.65 -31.47 17.75
C PRO A 244 1.53 -31.89 18.70
N ASN A 245 0.48 -32.50 18.14
CA ASN A 245 -0.73 -32.99 18.81
C ASN A 245 -1.64 -31.91 19.41
N ASN A 246 -1.37 -30.62 19.19
CA ASN A 246 -2.25 -29.54 19.61
C ASN A 246 -3.09 -29.06 18.42
N TRP A 247 -4.40 -29.30 18.53
CA TRP A 247 -5.38 -28.97 17.50
C TRP A 247 -6.56 -28.26 18.15
N GLU A 248 -7.00 -27.17 17.54
CA GLU A 248 -8.13 -26.36 17.98
C GLU A 248 -9.36 -26.70 17.14
N LYS A 249 -10.51 -26.94 17.78
CA LYS A 249 -11.77 -27.17 17.06
C LYS A 249 -12.30 -25.83 16.55
N ILE A 250 -12.45 -25.71 15.23
CA ILE A 250 -12.88 -24.47 14.57
C ILE A 250 -14.24 -24.61 13.86
N GLY A 251 -14.76 -25.83 13.70
CA GLY A 251 -16.02 -26.06 13.00
C GLY A 251 -16.76 -27.33 13.41
N GLY A 252 -18.01 -27.42 12.99
CA GLY A 252 -18.87 -28.60 13.12
C GLY A 252 -18.57 -29.66 12.06
N ALA A 253 -19.56 -30.51 11.78
CA ALA A 253 -19.40 -31.63 10.86
C ALA A 253 -19.17 -31.17 9.41
N ALA A 254 -18.29 -31.86 8.68
CA ALA A 254 -17.93 -31.55 7.31
C ALA A 254 -17.64 -32.85 6.53
N SER A 255 -18.04 -32.90 5.25
CA SER A 255 -17.65 -33.99 4.33
C SER A 255 -16.31 -33.75 3.66
N ALA A 256 -15.97 -32.49 3.37
CA ALA A 256 -14.69 -32.10 2.81
C ALA A 256 -14.29 -30.70 3.27
N ILE A 257 -12.98 -30.41 3.24
CA ILE A 257 -12.39 -29.11 3.50
C ILE A 257 -11.43 -28.70 2.39
N PHE A 258 -11.34 -27.40 2.13
CA PHE A 258 -10.52 -26.80 1.07
C PHE A 258 -9.81 -25.57 1.63
N ALA A 259 -8.48 -25.62 1.69
CA ALA A 259 -7.65 -24.52 2.19
C ALA A 259 -7.09 -23.71 1.02
N GLY A 260 -7.08 -22.38 1.18
CA GLY A 260 -6.76 -21.43 0.12
C GLY A 260 -5.57 -20.55 0.42
N TRP A 261 -5.77 -19.25 0.24
CA TRP A 261 -4.79 -18.22 0.59
C TRP A 261 -4.92 -17.85 2.07
N ASP A 262 -3.78 -17.77 2.78
CA ASP A 262 -3.63 -17.30 4.17
C ASP A 262 -4.81 -17.54 5.13
N GLY A 263 -5.01 -18.79 5.56
CA GLY A 263 -6.05 -19.12 6.54
C GLY A 263 -7.48 -19.21 5.97
N GLN A 264 -7.69 -18.82 4.71
CA GLN A 264 -8.94 -19.03 4.00
C GLN A 264 -9.27 -20.53 3.95
N LEU A 265 -10.46 -20.88 4.41
CA LEU A 265 -10.90 -22.27 4.54
C LEU A 265 -12.37 -22.41 4.17
N PHE A 266 -12.68 -23.40 3.36
CA PHE A 266 -14.04 -23.78 3.02
C PHE A 266 -14.32 -25.21 3.46
N ALA A 267 -15.60 -25.51 3.69
CA ALA A 267 -16.07 -26.85 4.02
C ALA A 267 -17.38 -27.15 3.29
N THR A 268 -17.59 -28.42 2.93
CA THR A 268 -18.90 -28.90 2.47
C THR A 268 -19.67 -29.58 3.59
N SER A 269 -20.96 -29.29 3.66
CA SER A 269 -21.88 -29.94 4.59
C SER A 269 -22.00 -31.44 4.27
N PRO A 270 -21.91 -32.34 5.25
CA PRO A 270 -21.97 -33.78 5.02
C PRO A 270 -23.36 -34.28 4.61
N THR A 271 -24.42 -33.51 4.83
CA THR A 271 -25.80 -33.90 4.53
C THR A 271 -26.37 -33.19 3.30
N THR A 272 -25.94 -31.96 3.03
CA THR A 272 -26.50 -31.12 1.95
C THR A 272 -25.49 -30.84 0.84
N SER A 273 -24.21 -31.15 1.07
CA SER A 273 -23.07 -30.76 0.23
C SER A 273 -22.97 -29.25 -0.03
N GLU A 274 -23.61 -28.43 0.81
CA GLU A 274 -23.54 -26.97 0.73
C GLU A 274 -22.15 -26.46 1.05
N LEU A 275 -21.70 -25.41 0.37
CA LEU A 275 -20.40 -24.79 0.61
C LEU A 275 -20.48 -23.70 1.68
N TRP A 276 -19.60 -23.81 2.67
CA TRP A 276 -19.45 -22.88 3.78
C TRP A 276 -18.03 -22.32 3.81
N HIS A 277 -17.91 -21.03 4.09
CA HIS A 277 -16.65 -20.30 4.27
C HIS A 277 -16.39 -20.09 5.76
N TYR A 278 -15.18 -20.41 6.22
CA TYR A 278 -14.72 -20.12 7.57
C TYR A 278 -14.37 -18.64 7.68
N ARG A 279 -15.12 -17.92 8.52
CA ARG A 279 -14.87 -16.53 8.90
C ARG A 279 -14.52 -16.48 10.39
N PRO A 280 -13.23 -16.56 10.77
CA PRO A 280 -12.86 -16.42 12.18
C PRO A 280 -13.33 -15.05 12.69
N THR A 281 -14.03 -15.03 13.82
CA THR A 281 -14.28 -13.78 14.53
C THR A 281 -12.97 -13.33 15.15
N CYS A 282 -12.39 -12.24 14.66
CA CYS A 282 -11.36 -11.55 15.42
C CYS A 282 -11.99 -11.15 16.76
N GLN A 283 -11.31 -11.42 17.89
CA GLN A 283 -11.74 -10.84 19.16
C GLN A 283 -11.85 -9.33 18.97
N ASP A 284 -12.93 -8.75 19.49
CA ASP A 284 -13.07 -7.30 19.54
C ASP A 284 -11.78 -6.74 20.11
N VAL A 285 -11.11 -5.92 19.30
CA VAL A 285 -10.03 -5.08 19.80
C VAL A 285 -10.65 -4.19 20.89
N GLY A 286 -9.85 -3.78 21.87
CA GLY A 286 -10.27 -2.74 22.82
C GLY A 286 -10.69 -1.45 22.09
N THR A 287 -10.81 -0.33 22.82
CA THR A 287 -11.10 0.96 22.18
C THR A 287 -10.15 1.23 21.00
N MET A 288 -10.71 1.32 19.79
CA MET A 288 -9.96 1.64 18.58
C MET A 288 -9.22 2.95 18.78
N PRO A 289 -7.94 3.04 18.38
CA PRO A 289 -7.20 4.28 18.50
C PRO A 289 -7.82 5.36 17.64
N ALA A 290 -7.86 6.59 18.15
CA ALA A 290 -8.14 7.74 17.31
C ALA A 290 -6.92 7.97 16.42
N PHE A 291 -7.01 7.67 15.13
CA PHE A 291 -5.86 7.80 14.22
C PHE A 291 -5.44 9.25 13.95
N HIS A 292 -6.27 10.22 14.31
CA HIS A 292 -5.94 11.64 14.18
C HIS A 292 -4.80 12.02 15.14
N GLY A 293 -3.77 12.69 14.63
CA GLY A 293 -2.65 13.21 15.45
C GLY A 293 -1.64 12.18 15.98
N VAL A 294 -1.66 10.93 15.51
CA VAL A 294 -0.85 9.83 16.09
C VAL A 294 0.44 9.49 15.33
N ILE A 295 0.75 10.15 14.20
CA ILE A 295 2.13 10.04 13.70
C ILE A 295 2.94 10.83 14.71
N HIS A 296 3.91 10.22 15.39
CA HIS A 296 4.84 10.91 16.30
C HIS A 296 5.79 11.86 15.55
N THR A 297 5.26 12.59 14.56
CA THR A 297 5.79 13.87 14.14
C THR A 297 5.25 14.90 15.12
N GLU A 298 6.11 15.70 15.74
CA GLU A 298 5.69 16.89 16.50
C GLU A 298 4.94 17.94 15.63
N LYS A 299 4.81 17.66 14.32
CA LYS A 299 4.38 18.61 13.29
C LYS A 299 2.87 18.53 12.98
N MET A 300 2.27 17.37 12.76
CA MET A 300 0.87 17.32 12.30
C MET A 300 -0.16 17.24 13.44
N LYS A 301 -1.15 18.12 13.40
CA LYS A 301 -2.32 18.14 14.29
C LYS A 301 -3.59 18.43 13.50
N ASN A 302 -4.75 18.16 14.10
CA ASN A 302 -6.04 18.51 13.47
C ASN A 302 -6.12 20.02 13.23
N ILE A 303 -6.47 20.40 12.00
CA ILE A 303 -6.58 21.80 11.59
C ILE A 303 -7.90 21.98 10.87
N LEU A 304 -8.88 22.51 11.60
CA LEU A 304 -10.24 22.74 11.13
C LEU A 304 -10.56 24.24 11.17
N GLY A 305 -11.49 24.66 10.32
CA GLY A 305 -12.03 26.01 10.31
C GLY A 305 -11.09 27.07 9.67
N PRO A 306 -11.33 28.36 9.97
CA PRO A 306 -10.64 29.46 9.32
C PRO A 306 -9.18 29.59 9.78
N ARG A 307 -8.31 29.88 8.82
CA ARG A 307 -6.88 30.11 9.02
C ARG A 307 -6.49 31.45 8.42
N LYS A 308 -6.11 32.41 9.26
CA LYS A 308 -5.75 33.77 8.83
C LYS A 308 -4.37 33.76 8.18
N ILE A 309 -4.26 34.39 7.02
CA ILE A 309 -3.00 34.59 6.31
C ILE A 309 -2.85 36.04 5.87
N MET A 310 -1.69 36.62 6.14
CA MET A 310 -1.30 37.97 5.70
C MET A 310 -0.19 37.86 4.67
N ILE A 311 -0.30 38.67 3.61
CA ILE A 311 0.64 38.71 2.51
C ILE A 311 1.36 40.06 2.52
N ILE A 312 2.69 40.03 2.54
CA ILE A 312 3.53 41.22 2.50
C ILE A 312 4.34 41.17 1.20
N LEU A 313 4.13 42.14 0.33
CA LEU A 313 4.81 42.27 -0.95
C LEU A 313 6.00 43.22 -0.79
N TRP A 314 7.22 42.70 -0.94
CA TRP A 314 8.46 43.48 -0.78
C TRP A 314 9.34 43.43 -2.03
N ASP A 315 9.63 44.60 -2.59
CA ASP A 315 10.49 44.73 -3.76
C ASP A 315 11.91 45.19 -3.35
N PRO A 316 12.92 44.31 -3.42
CA PRO A 316 14.31 44.70 -3.19
C PRO A 316 14.91 45.51 -4.36
N HIS A 317 14.17 45.75 -5.45
CA HIS A 317 14.63 46.37 -6.69
C HIS A 317 15.81 45.65 -7.34
N ARG A 318 15.74 44.32 -7.43
CA ARG A 318 16.73 43.54 -8.19
C ARG A 318 16.47 43.74 -9.69
N PRO A 319 17.40 44.34 -10.46
CA PRO A 319 17.13 44.77 -11.83
C PRO A 319 16.67 43.65 -12.79
N SER A 320 17.13 42.42 -12.57
CA SER A 320 16.78 41.25 -13.39
C SER A 320 15.49 40.55 -12.95
N HIS A 321 14.83 41.03 -11.89
CA HIS A 321 13.70 40.38 -11.24
C HIS A 321 12.58 41.40 -10.98
N PRO A 322 11.89 41.88 -12.02
CA PRO A 322 10.82 42.85 -11.87
C PRO A 322 9.64 42.26 -11.08
N ARG A 323 9.00 43.09 -10.26
CA ARG A 323 7.80 42.68 -9.52
C ARG A 323 6.63 42.34 -10.45
N PRO A 324 5.90 41.24 -10.22
CA PRO A 324 4.66 40.95 -10.94
C PRO A 324 3.56 41.93 -10.54
N ALA A 325 2.47 41.96 -11.33
CA ALA A 325 1.30 42.76 -10.99
C ALA A 325 0.70 42.26 -9.66
N ARG A 326 0.24 43.19 -8.82
CA ARG A 326 -0.33 42.86 -7.51
C ARG A 326 -1.53 41.92 -7.64
N GLU A 327 -2.36 42.17 -8.64
CA GLU A 327 -3.56 41.40 -8.95
C GLU A 327 -3.22 39.95 -9.33
N GLN A 328 -2.07 39.70 -9.96
CA GLN A 328 -1.61 38.34 -10.25
C GLN A 328 -1.27 37.60 -8.96
N VAL A 329 -0.61 38.27 -8.01
CA VAL A 329 -0.28 37.66 -6.71
C VAL A 329 -1.54 37.39 -5.90
N GLU A 330 -2.44 38.37 -5.82
CA GLU A 330 -3.73 38.22 -5.11
C GLU A 330 -4.59 37.12 -5.74
N SER A 331 -4.64 37.02 -7.08
CA SER A 331 -5.37 35.96 -7.78
C SER A 331 -4.79 34.57 -7.50
N THR A 332 -3.46 34.42 -7.43
CA THR A 332 -2.84 33.13 -7.10
C THR A 332 -3.14 32.67 -5.66
N ILE A 333 -3.45 33.59 -4.76
CA ILE A 333 -3.69 33.28 -3.34
C ILE A 333 -5.19 33.17 -3.04
N PHE A 334 -5.99 34.15 -3.44
CA PHE A 334 -7.40 34.31 -3.07
C PHE A 334 -8.36 34.28 -4.28
N GLY A 335 -7.84 34.10 -5.49
CA GLY A 335 -8.64 34.09 -6.72
C GLY A 335 -9.38 32.77 -6.98
N PRO A 336 -9.90 32.58 -8.20
CA PRO A 336 -10.49 31.30 -8.62
C PRO A 336 -9.43 30.20 -8.76
N LYS A 337 -9.87 28.94 -8.91
CA LYS A 337 -8.99 27.80 -9.20
C LYS A 337 -8.13 28.08 -10.45
N PRO A 338 -6.79 27.94 -10.40
CA PRO A 338 -5.98 27.59 -9.22
C PRO A 338 -5.70 28.76 -8.27
N SER A 339 -5.98 28.57 -6.97
CA SER A 339 -5.57 29.50 -5.93
C SER A 339 -5.35 28.80 -4.59
N LEU A 340 -4.52 29.37 -3.70
CA LEU A 340 -4.25 28.79 -2.38
C LEU A 340 -5.53 28.61 -1.54
N GLN A 341 -6.44 29.58 -1.60
CA GLN A 341 -7.72 29.53 -0.91
C GLN A 341 -8.61 28.39 -1.43
N ASN A 342 -8.73 28.26 -2.76
CA ASN A 342 -9.51 27.18 -3.34
C ASN A 342 -8.85 25.81 -3.11
N TRP A 343 -7.52 25.73 -3.13
CA TRP A 343 -6.76 24.51 -2.89
C TRP A 343 -6.99 23.95 -1.48
N ILE A 344 -6.94 24.80 -0.43
CA ILE A 344 -7.28 24.35 0.94
C ILE A 344 -8.74 23.91 1.02
N GLN A 345 -9.66 24.65 0.39
CA GLN A 345 -11.07 24.31 0.42
C GLN A 345 -11.34 22.95 -0.25
N GLU A 346 -10.72 22.67 -1.39
CA GLU A 346 -10.86 21.38 -2.09
C GLU A 346 -10.19 20.24 -1.31
N ASN A 347 -8.92 20.40 -0.89
CA ASN A 347 -8.17 19.35 -0.18
C ASN A 347 -8.79 18.94 1.15
N SER A 348 -9.43 19.88 1.85
CA SER A 348 -10.04 19.65 3.16
C SER A 348 -11.51 19.17 3.08
N GLY A 349 -12.10 19.14 1.88
CA GLY A 349 -13.54 18.94 1.72
C GLY A 349 -14.37 20.06 2.38
N GLY A 350 -13.84 21.29 2.39
CA GLY A 350 -14.45 22.45 3.05
C GLY A 350 -14.28 22.50 4.57
N ARG A 351 -13.54 21.57 5.18
CA ARG A 351 -13.30 21.55 6.64
C ARG A 351 -12.30 22.61 7.10
N ALA A 352 -11.51 23.18 6.20
CA ALA A 352 -10.61 24.30 6.47
C ALA A 352 -10.76 25.38 5.38
N THR A 353 -10.50 26.64 5.76
CA THR A 353 -10.55 27.78 4.84
C THR A 353 -9.42 28.76 5.12
N LEU A 354 -8.94 29.45 4.08
CA LEU A 354 -8.06 30.61 4.25
C LEU A 354 -8.88 31.88 4.43
N VAL A 355 -8.46 32.70 5.38
CA VAL A 355 -9.01 34.03 5.63
C VAL A 355 -7.94 35.06 5.32
N ASN A 356 -8.25 35.96 4.38
CA ASN A 356 -7.38 37.07 4.03
C ASN A 356 -7.29 38.06 5.21
N ALA A 357 -6.11 38.14 5.84
CA ALA A 357 -5.79 39.09 6.90
C ALA A 357 -5.15 40.38 6.38
N GLY A 358 -5.05 40.53 5.06
CA GLY A 358 -4.55 41.70 4.37
C GLY A 358 -3.43 41.37 3.38
N VAL A 359 -3.38 42.16 2.31
CA VAL A 359 -2.29 42.16 1.32
C VAL A 359 -1.67 43.55 1.33
N PHE A 360 -0.41 43.63 1.75
CA PHE A 360 0.29 44.85 2.06
C PHE A 360 1.49 45.05 1.12
N GLY A 361 1.80 46.30 0.77
CA GLY A 361 2.79 46.64 -0.25
C GLY A 361 2.23 46.67 -1.69
N TRP A 362 3.04 46.74 -2.74
CA TRP A 362 4.49 46.65 -2.76
C TRP A 362 5.20 47.72 -1.93
N TYR A 363 6.06 47.26 -1.03
CA TYR A 363 7.00 48.11 -0.33
C TYR A 363 8.35 48.07 -1.03
N ASP A 364 8.88 49.24 -1.32
CA ASP A 364 10.19 49.39 -1.91
C ASP A 364 11.26 49.31 -0.81
N ALA A 365 12.31 48.53 -1.06
CA ALA A 365 13.46 48.53 -0.16
C ALA A 365 14.10 49.92 -0.07
N PRO A 366 14.64 50.30 1.11
CA PRO A 366 15.35 51.57 1.26
C PRO A 366 16.42 51.74 0.18
N ALA A 367 16.55 52.93 -0.39
CA ALA A 367 17.48 53.19 -1.50
C ALA A 367 18.93 52.76 -1.18
N SER A 368 19.33 52.80 0.10
CA SER A 368 20.65 52.36 0.57
C SER A 368 20.85 50.84 0.62
N LYS A 369 19.78 50.04 0.48
CA LYS A 369 19.76 48.58 0.65
C LYS A 369 19.13 47.84 -0.55
N GLN A 370 19.03 48.48 -1.70
CA GLN A 370 18.44 47.87 -2.90
C GLN A 370 19.39 46.88 -3.60
N GLY A 371 18.82 46.05 -4.47
CA GLY A 371 19.55 45.12 -5.32
C GLY A 371 20.18 43.97 -4.52
N ASP A 372 21.50 43.82 -4.69
CA ASP A 372 22.25 42.68 -4.17
C ASP A 372 22.59 42.81 -2.67
N HIS A 373 22.29 43.93 -2.02
CA HIS A 373 22.49 44.13 -0.58
C HIS A 373 21.99 42.94 0.25
N TYR A 374 20.73 42.54 0.07
CA TYR A 374 20.13 41.42 0.81
C TYR A 374 20.65 40.03 0.41
N TRP A 375 21.36 39.92 -0.72
CA TRP A 375 21.96 38.68 -1.22
C TRP A 375 23.47 38.61 -0.98
N ASP A 376 24.10 39.69 -0.51
CA ASP A 376 25.53 39.75 -0.21
C ASP A 376 25.84 39.12 1.15
N ASN A 377 25.77 37.79 1.19
CA ASN A 377 25.88 36.96 2.38
C ASN A 377 27.24 36.23 2.46
N PRO A 378 27.62 35.73 3.65
CA PRO A 378 28.73 34.81 3.79
C PRO A 378 28.62 33.59 2.86
N ASP A 379 29.74 33.21 2.24
CA ASP A 379 29.87 32.00 1.43
C ASP A 379 31.20 31.31 1.74
N PRO A 380 31.18 30.12 2.40
CA PRO A 380 32.40 29.41 2.78
C PRO A 380 33.26 28.97 1.58
N ASN A 381 32.68 28.89 0.39
CA ASN A 381 33.36 28.47 -0.84
C ASN A 381 33.78 29.66 -1.72
N SER A 382 33.59 30.91 -1.26
CA SER A 382 33.88 32.09 -2.07
C SER A 382 35.36 32.22 -2.40
N GLU A 383 35.68 32.72 -3.59
CA GLU A 383 37.06 33.08 -3.94
C GLU A 383 37.57 34.28 -3.12
N ASP A 384 36.66 35.16 -2.69
CA ASP A 384 36.95 36.28 -1.78
C ASP A 384 37.11 35.78 -0.33
N PRO A 385 38.30 35.89 0.28
CA PRO A 385 38.52 35.46 1.66
C PRO A 385 37.64 36.18 2.68
N ALA A 386 37.26 37.44 2.44
CA ALA A 386 36.40 38.19 3.35
C ALA A 386 35.00 37.58 3.39
N LYS A 387 34.47 37.14 2.24
CA LYS A 387 33.16 36.49 2.13
C LYS A 387 33.07 35.13 2.81
N ARG A 388 34.20 34.47 3.06
CA ARG A 388 34.19 33.20 3.83
C ARG A 388 33.90 33.41 5.31
N SER A 389 34.03 34.63 5.82
CA SER A 389 33.74 34.93 7.22
C SER A 389 32.23 34.82 7.48
N PRO A 390 31.78 34.07 8.51
CA PRO A 390 30.38 34.06 8.94
C PRO A 390 29.82 35.42 9.34
N THR A 391 30.70 36.40 9.62
CA THR A 391 30.35 37.79 9.98
C THR A 391 30.47 38.76 8.82
N TYR A 392 30.80 38.29 7.60
CA TYR A 392 31.07 39.16 6.43
C TYR A 392 30.04 40.28 6.23
N HIS A 393 28.74 39.95 6.29
CA HIS A 393 27.68 40.94 6.11
C HIS A 393 27.71 42.02 7.21
N ALA A 394 27.78 41.60 8.48
CA ALA A 394 27.85 42.49 9.64
C ALA A 394 29.09 43.39 9.59
N ASP A 395 30.23 42.85 9.18
CA ASP A 395 31.51 43.56 9.11
C ASP A 395 31.55 44.55 7.95
N LYS A 396 30.85 44.25 6.84
CA LYS A 396 30.80 45.13 5.67
C LYS A 396 29.82 46.28 5.84
N TYR A 397 28.63 45.99 6.34
CA TYR A 397 27.52 46.94 6.38
C TYR A 397 27.32 47.61 7.74
N HIS A 398 27.88 47.03 8.81
CA HIS A 398 27.78 47.54 10.18
C HIS A 398 26.33 47.80 10.65
N ASP A 399 25.39 46.99 10.17
CA ASP A 399 23.95 47.13 10.35
C ASP A 399 23.35 46.16 11.39
N GLY A 400 24.17 45.24 11.91
CA GLY A 400 23.79 44.29 12.95
C GLY A 400 23.26 42.95 12.43
N TRP A 401 23.46 42.63 11.15
CA TRP A 401 22.97 41.39 10.52
C TRP A 401 24.10 40.48 10.06
N LEU A 402 23.96 39.19 10.32
CA LEU A 402 24.88 38.17 9.77
C LEU A 402 24.46 37.76 8.34
N SER A 403 23.20 37.99 7.99
CA SER A 403 22.67 37.73 6.67
C SER A 403 21.68 38.81 6.24
N GLY A 404 21.90 39.35 5.04
CA GLY A 404 20.97 40.26 4.38
C GLY A 404 19.60 39.63 4.12
N HIS A 405 19.48 38.30 4.05
CA HIS A 405 18.16 37.66 3.97
C HIS A 405 17.33 37.88 5.23
N VAL A 406 17.95 37.75 6.41
CA VAL A 406 17.25 37.92 7.69
C VAL A 406 16.89 39.39 7.90
N GLU A 407 17.79 40.30 7.53
CA GLU A 407 17.51 41.74 7.51
C GLU A 407 16.30 42.06 6.62
N LYS A 408 16.27 41.54 5.40
CA LYS A 408 15.18 41.73 4.43
C LYS A 408 13.82 41.34 5.02
N TRP A 409 13.75 40.25 5.78
CA TRP A 409 12.50 39.81 6.42
C TRP A 409 12.05 40.81 7.49
N ALA A 410 12.98 41.24 8.35
CA ALA A 410 12.70 42.21 9.41
C ALA A 410 12.27 43.57 8.85
N ASP A 411 12.96 44.07 7.82
CA ASP A 411 12.62 45.34 7.17
C ASP A 411 11.24 45.30 6.51
N ALA A 412 10.90 44.20 5.84
CA ALA A 412 9.57 44.00 5.25
C ALA A 412 8.45 43.99 6.29
N ILE A 413 8.63 43.27 7.40
CA ILE A 413 7.65 43.19 8.48
C ILE A 413 7.50 44.54 9.20
N ARG A 414 8.60 45.20 9.54
CA ARG A 414 8.58 46.54 10.17
C ARG A 414 7.91 47.58 9.29
N ARG A 415 8.10 47.51 7.97
CA ARG A 415 7.41 48.40 7.04
C ARG A 415 5.92 48.10 6.95
N ALA A 416 5.52 46.84 6.95
CA ALA A 416 4.11 46.46 6.97
C ALA A 416 3.40 46.99 8.22
N ALA A 417 4.09 47.06 9.36
CA ALA A 417 3.54 47.56 10.64
C ALA A 417 3.10 49.03 10.62
N SER A 418 3.47 49.82 9.60
CA SER A 418 2.89 51.16 9.45
C SER A 418 1.47 51.15 8.90
N ASP A 419 1.08 50.06 8.25
CA ASP A 419 -0.20 49.93 7.53
C ASP A 419 -1.13 48.89 8.18
N THR A 420 -0.62 48.11 9.14
CA THR A 420 -1.38 47.12 9.92
C THR A 420 -0.83 46.99 11.34
N ASN A 421 -1.63 46.46 12.26
CA ASN A 421 -1.22 46.19 13.64
C ASN A 421 -1.13 44.69 13.89
N PHE A 422 0.08 44.15 14.02
CA PHE A 422 0.32 42.72 14.24
C PHE A 422 -0.25 42.23 15.58
N ALA A 423 -0.20 43.06 16.63
CA ALA A 423 -0.71 42.68 17.95
C ALA A 423 -2.23 42.42 17.96
N SER A 424 -2.98 42.97 17.00
CA SER A 424 -4.41 42.68 16.85
C SER A 424 -4.72 41.21 16.50
N HIS A 425 -3.71 40.45 16.08
CA HIS A 425 -3.81 39.04 15.74
C HIS A 425 -3.39 38.10 16.88
N ASP A 426 -2.75 38.58 17.95
CA ASP A 426 -2.37 37.76 19.11
C ASP A 426 -3.60 37.49 19.99
N VAL A 427 -4.44 36.58 19.53
CA VAL A 427 -5.70 36.22 20.19
C VAL A 427 -5.43 35.46 21.50
N SER A 428 -4.31 34.74 21.59
CA SER A 428 -3.91 34.02 22.80
C SER A 428 -3.35 34.94 23.88
N GLY A 429 -2.87 36.14 23.52
CA GLY A 429 -2.30 37.12 24.43
C GLY A 429 -0.96 36.68 25.03
N ASN A 430 -0.25 35.76 24.37
CA ASN A 430 1.02 35.22 24.86
C ASN A 430 2.23 36.03 24.37
N GLY A 431 2.02 37.09 23.59
CA GLY A 431 3.05 37.95 23.04
C GLY A 431 3.76 37.38 21.82
N LYS A 432 3.26 36.30 21.20
CA LYS A 432 3.91 35.59 20.10
C LYS A 432 2.93 35.10 19.05
N LEU A 433 3.03 35.62 17.83
CA LEU A 433 2.18 35.21 16.72
C LEU A 433 2.58 33.84 16.17
N THR A 434 1.70 32.86 16.36
CA THR A 434 1.86 31.54 15.73
C THR A 434 0.97 31.41 14.49
N SER A 435 1.23 30.42 13.63
CA SER A 435 0.39 30.17 12.45
C SER A 435 -1.06 29.77 12.79
N ASN A 436 -1.38 29.51 14.07
CA ASN A 436 -2.76 29.34 14.51
C ASN A 436 -3.55 30.65 14.58
N GLU A 437 -2.84 31.76 14.74
CA GLU A 437 -3.38 33.11 14.86
C GLU A 437 -3.23 33.90 13.56
N LEU A 438 -2.03 33.84 12.98
CA LEU A 438 -1.69 34.51 11.73
C LEU A 438 -0.51 33.80 11.02
N GLY A 439 -0.75 33.27 9.83
CA GLY A 439 0.32 32.94 8.90
C GLY A 439 0.80 34.19 8.17
N ILE A 440 2.10 34.32 7.94
CA ILE A 440 2.69 35.46 7.20
C ILE A 440 3.49 34.93 6.03
N PHE A 441 3.11 35.36 4.82
CA PHE A 441 3.86 35.17 3.60
C PHE A 441 4.60 36.46 3.25
N LEU A 442 5.92 36.38 3.15
CA LEU A 442 6.79 37.42 2.62
C LEU A 442 7.10 37.11 1.16
N CYS A 443 6.52 37.89 0.25
CA CYS A 443 6.57 37.65 -1.18
C CYS A 443 7.58 38.57 -1.85
N TYR A 444 8.48 37.97 -2.65
CA TYR A 444 9.57 38.68 -3.33
C TYR A 444 9.53 38.48 -4.85
N PRO A 445 9.84 39.51 -5.65
CA PRO A 445 10.08 39.37 -7.08
C PRO A 445 11.28 38.49 -7.36
N GLN A 446 11.08 37.43 -8.13
CA GLN A 446 12.15 36.62 -8.70
C GLN A 446 11.62 35.84 -9.89
N ASN A 447 12.42 35.66 -10.93
CA ASN A 447 11.97 34.98 -12.15
C ASN A 447 11.72 33.49 -11.91
N LYS A 448 12.55 32.87 -11.06
CA LYS A 448 12.40 31.49 -10.60
C LYS A 448 11.74 31.47 -9.23
N SER A 449 10.70 30.64 -9.11
CA SER A 449 9.98 30.45 -7.85
C SER A 449 10.74 29.51 -6.92
N LEU A 450 10.80 29.88 -5.65
CA LEU A 450 11.36 29.11 -4.53
C LEU A 450 10.63 29.50 -3.25
N GLY A 451 10.51 28.58 -2.32
CA GLY A 451 9.82 28.79 -1.06
C GLY A 451 10.64 28.26 0.11
N TYR A 452 10.52 28.91 1.27
CA TYR A 452 11.13 28.44 2.50
C TYR A 452 10.35 28.89 3.75
N GLY A 453 10.11 27.96 4.68
CA GLY A 453 9.84 28.30 6.08
C GLY A 453 11.10 28.83 6.78
N ARG A 454 11.03 30.01 7.40
CA ARG A 454 12.19 30.67 8.01
C ARG A 454 11.89 31.23 9.40
N PRO A 455 12.80 31.02 10.38
CA PRO A 455 12.77 31.77 11.61
C PRO A 455 13.21 33.22 11.35
N THR A 456 12.60 34.17 12.04
CA THR A 456 12.99 35.58 11.92
C THR A 456 13.94 35.98 13.05
N ALA A 457 14.56 37.16 12.92
CA ALA A 457 15.26 37.83 14.01
C ALA A 457 15.05 39.35 13.88
N GLY A 458 15.09 40.07 15.00
CA GLY A 458 15.10 41.53 15.04
C GLY A 458 16.50 42.10 14.82
N LYS A 459 17.53 41.31 15.12
CA LYS A 459 18.96 41.56 14.93
C LYS A 459 19.72 40.24 15.11
N GLN A 460 20.90 40.08 14.50
CA GLN A 460 21.72 38.85 14.67
C GLN A 460 23.10 39.11 15.28
N HIS A 461 23.64 40.33 15.18
CA HIS A 461 24.99 40.68 15.59
C HIS A 461 25.04 42.05 16.30
N PRO A 462 25.76 42.21 17.43
CA PRO A 462 26.60 41.21 18.09
C PRO A 462 25.82 40.18 18.92
N THR A 463 24.53 40.42 19.16
CA THR A 463 23.66 39.51 19.91
C THR A 463 22.36 39.33 19.14
N ALA A 464 21.88 38.08 19.08
CA ALA A 464 20.63 37.76 18.42
C ALA A 464 19.45 38.19 19.28
N GLU A 465 18.48 38.87 18.65
CA GLU A 465 17.26 39.37 19.30
C GLU A 465 16.03 38.89 18.51
N PRO A 466 14.90 38.58 19.17
CA PRO A 466 13.68 38.21 18.48
C PRO A 466 13.12 39.39 17.67
N LEU A 467 12.42 39.10 16.57
CA LEU A 467 11.71 40.13 15.83
C LEU A 467 10.42 40.47 16.57
N VAL A 468 10.43 41.58 17.31
CA VAL A 468 9.25 42.12 18.01
C VAL A 468 8.74 43.35 17.28
N VAL A 469 7.47 43.33 16.89
CA VAL A 469 6.78 44.42 16.19
C VAL A 469 5.40 44.58 16.81
N ASP A 470 4.97 45.82 17.04
CA ASP A 470 3.73 46.15 17.77
C ASP A 470 3.60 45.50 19.16
N GLY A 471 4.72 45.14 19.78
CA GLY A 471 4.75 44.47 21.08
C GLY A 471 4.55 42.95 21.03
N VAL A 472 4.50 42.33 19.84
CA VAL A 472 4.41 40.88 19.67
C VAL A 472 5.60 40.32 18.88
N GLU A 473 6.07 39.13 19.26
CA GLU A 473 7.10 38.39 18.54
C GLU A 473 6.51 37.75 17.28
N ILE A 474 7.23 37.86 16.16
CA ILE A 474 6.90 37.20 14.89
C ILE A 474 7.97 36.14 14.61
N PRO A 475 7.86 34.93 15.18
CA PRO A 475 8.94 33.94 15.20
C PRO A 475 9.24 33.29 13.85
N TRP A 476 8.23 33.19 12.98
CA TRP A 476 8.30 32.33 11.80
C TRP A 476 7.47 32.89 10.66
N ILE A 477 8.02 32.82 9.44
CA ILE A 477 7.37 33.25 8.21
C ILE A 477 7.60 32.21 7.10
N VAL A 478 6.82 32.34 6.02
CA VAL A 478 7.21 31.79 4.72
C VAL A 478 7.81 32.89 3.88
N GLU A 479 9.02 32.65 3.40
CA GLU A 479 9.64 33.41 2.32
C GLU A 479 9.24 32.76 1.00
N TRP A 480 8.55 33.51 0.16
CA TRP A 480 8.13 33.03 -1.15
C TRP A 480 8.66 33.94 -2.27
N TYR A 481 9.61 33.42 -3.03
CA TYR A 481 10.02 33.98 -4.30
C TYR A 481 8.96 33.63 -5.33
N LEU A 482 8.24 34.63 -5.84
CA LEU A 482 6.97 34.39 -6.54
C LEU A 482 7.14 33.58 -7.83
N GLY A 483 8.21 33.79 -8.59
CA GLY A 483 8.25 33.41 -10.01
C GLY A 483 7.61 34.47 -10.89
N SER A 484 7.87 34.39 -12.20
CA SER A 484 7.22 35.23 -13.20
C SER A 484 6.63 34.35 -14.31
N PRO A 485 5.32 34.02 -14.27
CA PRO A 485 4.29 34.50 -13.31
C PRO A 485 4.40 33.85 -11.91
N PRO A 486 3.67 34.38 -10.90
CA PRO A 486 3.59 33.76 -9.56
C PRO A 486 3.21 32.27 -9.61
N ASN A 487 4.01 31.42 -8.99
CA ASN A 487 3.90 29.96 -9.10
C ASN A 487 3.04 29.36 -7.99
N PHE A 488 1.79 29.02 -8.34
CA PHE A 488 0.83 28.40 -7.41
C PHE A 488 1.37 27.16 -6.69
N GLY A 489 2.04 26.23 -7.39
CA GLY A 489 2.49 24.96 -6.81
C GLY A 489 3.50 25.14 -5.66
N VAL A 490 4.49 26.02 -5.83
CA VAL A 490 5.43 26.37 -4.74
C VAL A 490 4.70 27.05 -3.59
N GLY A 491 3.78 27.98 -3.90
CA GLY A 491 2.97 28.62 -2.87
C GLY A 491 2.12 27.62 -2.06
N ALA A 492 1.56 26.60 -2.71
CA ALA A 492 0.75 25.56 -2.06
C ALA A 492 1.61 24.64 -1.18
N HIS A 493 2.82 24.30 -1.62
CA HIS A 493 3.79 23.54 -0.84
C HIS A 493 4.17 24.28 0.46
N GLU A 494 4.57 25.55 0.36
CA GLU A 494 4.94 26.36 1.55
C GLU A 494 3.76 26.66 2.47
N LEU A 495 2.56 26.82 1.89
CA LEU A 495 1.33 26.95 2.66
C LEU A 495 1.10 25.72 3.54
N GLY A 496 1.39 24.52 3.01
CA GLY A 496 1.37 23.27 3.77
C GLY A 496 2.24 23.35 5.02
N HIS A 497 3.52 23.73 4.87
CA HIS A 497 4.41 23.87 6.02
C HIS A 497 3.93 24.90 7.04
N LEU A 498 3.53 26.10 6.59
CA LEU A 498 3.17 27.17 7.51
C LEU A 498 1.83 26.92 8.20
N MET A 499 0.80 26.62 7.41
CA MET A 499 -0.57 26.63 7.87
C MET A 499 -1.01 25.28 8.40
N LEU A 500 -0.45 24.19 7.84
CA LEU A 500 -0.85 22.81 8.10
C LEU A 500 0.22 22.02 8.88
N ASN A 501 1.45 22.53 8.91
CA ASN A 501 2.61 21.87 9.50
C ASN A 501 2.84 20.46 8.91
N THR A 502 2.62 20.33 7.60
CA THR A 502 2.92 19.11 6.85
C THR A 502 4.44 18.91 6.76
N PRO A 503 4.94 17.67 6.82
CA PRO A 503 6.35 17.38 6.60
C PRO A 503 6.69 17.40 5.11
N ASP A 504 7.97 17.55 4.78
CA ASP A 504 8.46 17.21 3.44
C ASP A 504 8.54 15.69 3.27
N LEU A 505 7.94 15.17 2.20
CA LEU A 505 7.90 13.76 1.85
C LEU A 505 8.93 13.34 0.78
N TYR A 506 9.56 14.30 0.08
CA TYR A 506 10.58 13.98 -0.92
C TYR A 506 11.84 13.36 -0.29
N PHE A 507 12.58 12.61 -1.10
CA PHE A 507 13.84 11.99 -0.69
C PHE A 507 15.01 12.44 -1.58
N MET A 508 16.23 12.39 -1.04
CA MET A 508 17.43 12.50 -1.87
C MET A 508 17.63 11.21 -2.67
N GLY A 509 17.45 11.29 -3.99
CA GLY A 509 17.60 10.13 -4.89
C GLY A 509 16.33 9.31 -5.07
N HIS A 510 16.47 8.08 -5.58
CA HIS A 510 15.36 7.21 -5.94
C HIS A 510 14.91 6.34 -4.77
N TRP A 511 13.63 6.42 -4.41
CA TRP A 511 13.06 5.66 -3.29
C TRP A 511 11.77 4.95 -3.68
N PRO A 512 11.69 3.62 -3.45
CA PRO A 512 10.59 2.81 -3.97
C PRO A 512 9.25 3.03 -3.26
N PHE A 513 9.22 3.87 -2.23
CA PHE A 513 8.04 4.20 -1.43
C PHE A 513 7.76 5.71 -1.34
N ALA A 514 8.45 6.53 -2.14
CA ALA A 514 8.19 7.96 -2.22
C ALA A 514 6.79 8.25 -2.76
N ALA A 515 6.16 9.32 -2.25
CA ALA A 515 4.86 9.80 -2.72
C ALA A 515 4.95 10.40 -4.13
N ALA A 516 6.09 11.01 -4.47
CA ALA A 516 6.37 11.67 -5.74
C ALA A 516 5.23 12.62 -6.16
N ALA A 517 4.67 12.46 -7.35
CA ALA A 517 3.58 13.32 -7.85
C ALA A 517 2.23 13.16 -7.11
N TYR A 518 2.11 12.26 -6.12
CA TYR A 518 0.85 11.98 -5.41
C TYR A 518 0.68 12.75 -4.08
N SER A 519 1.62 13.63 -3.72
CA SER A 519 1.43 14.63 -2.66
C SER A 519 2.18 15.94 -2.94
N VAL A 520 1.55 17.08 -2.62
CA VAL A 520 2.21 18.40 -2.69
C VAL A 520 3.39 18.51 -1.72
N SER A 521 3.43 17.69 -0.67
CA SER A 521 4.56 17.62 0.26
C SER A 521 5.78 16.91 -0.32
N ASP A 522 5.69 16.33 -1.52
CA ASP A 522 6.80 15.71 -2.25
C ASP A 522 7.09 16.49 -3.55
N GLN A 523 6.73 15.94 -4.72
CA GLN A 523 7.06 16.49 -6.04
C GLN A 523 5.85 17.05 -6.79
N ALA A 524 4.65 16.98 -6.20
CA ALA A 524 3.47 17.47 -6.87
C ALA A 524 3.43 19.00 -6.93
N LEU A 525 2.87 19.55 -8.01
CA LEU A 525 2.87 20.98 -8.33
C LEU A 525 1.54 21.66 -7.95
N GLY A 526 0.90 21.16 -6.89
CA GLY A 526 -0.40 21.64 -6.40
C GLY A 526 -1.53 20.60 -6.46
N GLN A 527 -1.22 19.33 -6.75
CA GLN A 527 -2.14 18.19 -6.56
C GLN A 527 -2.50 18.01 -5.08
N HIS A 528 -3.42 17.09 -4.78
CA HIS A 528 -3.87 16.83 -3.42
C HIS A 528 -2.77 16.30 -2.50
N LEU A 529 -2.85 16.66 -1.21
CA LEU A 529 -2.14 15.97 -0.13
C LEU A 529 -2.48 14.47 -0.12
N SER A 530 -1.56 13.65 0.35
CA SER A 530 -1.81 12.22 0.55
C SER A 530 -2.87 11.99 1.62
N ALA A 531 -3.61 10.87 1.55
CA ALA A 531 -4.59 10.57 2.58
C ALA A 531 -4.00 10.43 4.00
N PRO A 532 -2.79 9.90 4.25
CA PRO A 532 -2.18 9.96 5.58
C PRO A 532 -2.07 11.39 6.12
N GLU A 533 -1.66 12.37 5.30
CA GLU A 533 -1.59 13.77 5.73
C GLU A 533 -2.99 14.33 6.03
N LYS A 534 -3.96 14.10 5.13
CA LYS A 534 -5.35 14.52 5.33
C LYS A 534 -5.97 13.89 6.58
N LEU A 535 -5.70 12.63 6.86
CA LEU A 535 -6.14 11.94 8.09
C LEU A 535 -5.64 12.69 9.34
N LYS A 536 -4.37 13.08 9.38
CA LYS A 536 -3.77 13.77 10.54
C LYS A 536 -4.24 15.21 10.70
N LEU A 537 -4.65 15.85 9.61
CA LEU A 537 -5.29 17.17 9.62
C LEU A 537 -6.76 17.13 10.04
N GLY A 538 -7.36 15.93 10.14
CA GLY A 538 -8.80 15.76 10.38
C GLY A 538 -9.65 16.05 9.14
N TRP A 539 -9.07 15.89 7.95
CA TRP A 539 -9.69 16.21 6.66
C TRP A 539 -10.29 14.99 5.96
N LEU A 540 -10.27 13.81 6.58
CA LEU A 540 -10.87 12.59 6.05
C LEU A 540 -11.97 12.06 6.98
N ASP A 541 -12.99 11.51 6.36
CA ASP A 541 -13.84 10.50 6.97
C ASP A 541 -13.23 9.12 6.64
N TYR A 542 -13.20 8.21 7.60
CA TYR A 542 -12.59 6.89 7.39
C TYR A 542 -13.43 5.76 7.98
N THR A 543 -13.30 4.60 7.36
CA THR A 543 -13.80 3.32 7.89
C THR A 543 -12.61 2.47 8.27
N VAL A 544 -12.60 1.95 9.50
CA VAL A 544 -11.58 0.99 9.94
C VAL A 544 -12.03 -0.42 9.53
N VAL A 545 -11.19 -1.09 8.76
CA VAL A 545 -11.35 -2.44 8.22
C VAL A 545 -10.47 -3.38 9.02
N THR A 546 -11.12 -4.27 9.78
CA THR A 546 -10.47 -5.23 10.69
C THR A 546 -10.89 -6.67 10.46
N HIS A 547 -11.72 -6.90 9.44
CA HIS A 547 -12.29 -8.20 9.12
C HIS A 547 -12.62 -8.28 7.63
N ASP A 548 -12.78 -9.51 7.17
CA ASP A 548 -13.12 -9.84 5.79
C ASP A 548 -14.44 -9.18 5.35
N GLY A 549 -14.43 -8.54 4.18
CA GLY A 549 -15.64 -7.95 3.63
C GLY A 549 -15.44 -7.27 2.30
N ASN A 550 -16.56 -6.84 1.73
CA ASN A 550 -16.58 -6.01 0.53
C ASN A 550 -16.79 -4.55 0.93
N TYR A 551 -15.93 -3.69 0.40
CA TYR A 551 -15.87 -2.27 0.73
C TYR A 551 -15.94 -1.43 -0.55
N THR A 552 -16.58 -0.27 -0.44
CA THR A 552 -16.65 0.71 -1.53
C THR A 552 -15.84 1.93 -1.13
N LEU A 553 -14.97 2.37 -2.02
CA LEU A 553 -14.09 3.52 -1.85
C LEU A 553 -14.30 4.50 -3.00
N THR A 554 -14.91 5.63 -2.68
CA THR A 554 -15.08 6.76 -3.61
C THR A 554 -13.82 7.61 -3.68
N ASP A 555 -13.69 8.40 -4.74
CA ASP A 555 -12.55 9.31 -4.92
C ASP A 555 -12.38 10.25 -3.72
N VAL A 556 -11.14 10.36 -3.23
CA VAL A 556 -10.82 11.14 -2.04
C VAL A 556 -10.97 12.63 -2.30
N GLU A 557 -10.83 13.05 -3.56
CA GLU A 557 -10.87 14.43 -4.01
C GLU A 557 -12.21 15.10 -3.73
N THR A 558 -13.33 14.41 -4.00
CA THR A 558 -14.67 14.98 -3.81
C THR A 558 -15.38 14.48 -2.55
N THR A 559 -14.99 13.31 -2.03
CA THR A 559 -15.71 12.68 -0.91
C THR A 559 -14.96 12.72 0.42
N SER A 560 -13.65 13.00 0.41
CA SER A 560 -12.80 12.94 1.61
C SER A 560 -12.86 11.59 2.33
N LYS A 561 -13.06 10.47 1.62
CA LYS A 561 -13.18 9.14 2.22
C LYS A 561 -11.92 8.31 2.04
N ALA A 562 -11.58 7.53 3.06
CA ALA A 562 -10.50 6.53 3.02
C ALA A 562 -10.89 5.27 3.80
N LEU A 563 -10.16 4.18 3.56
CA LEU A 563 -10.21 2.98 4.42
C LEU A 563 -8.90 2.86 5.19
N ILE A 564 -8.99 2.58 6.49
CA ILE A 564 -7.84 2.18 7.30
C ILE A 564 -7.92 0.66 7.46
N VAL A 565 -6.97 -0.07 6.91
CA VAL A 565 -6.92 -1.54 7.00
C VAL A 565 -5.83 -1.93 7.99
N MET A 566 -6.22 -2.63 9.04
CA MET A 566 -5.30 -2.99 10.12
C MET A 566 -5.56 -4.41 10.63
N ASN A 567 -4.52 -5.04 11.18
CA ASN A 567 -4.66 -6.28 11.92
C ASN A 567 -4.88 -5.94 13.41
N PRO A 568 -6.04 -6.27 14.01
CA PRO A 568 -6.34 -6.01 15.43
C PRO A 568 -5.25 -6.43 16.43
N LYS A 569 -4.55 -7.56 16.17
CA LYS A 569 -3.48 -8.04 17.05
C LYS A 569 -2.21 -7.18 17.00
N ARG A 570 -2.03 -6.40 15.94
CA ARG A 570 -0.88 -5.51 15.76
C ARG A 570 -1.04 -4.19 16.51
N GLY A 571 -2.29 -3.76 16.76
CA GLY A 571 -2.59 -2.43 17.30
C GLY A 571 -2.62 -1.35 16.20
N GLY A 572 -2.83 -0.10 16.59
CA GLY A 572 -2.95 1.03 15.65
C GLY A 572 -1.64 1.73 15.28
N ASP A 573 -0.50 1.26 15.77
CA ASP A 573 0.80 1.91 15.56
C ASP A 573 1.39 1.65 14.17
N GLU A 574 0.83 0.68 13.43
CA GLU A 574 1.22 0.33 12.07
C GLU A 574 0.01 -0.20 11.31
N TYR A 575 -0.33 0.42 10.19
CA TYR A 575 -1.52 0.09 9.40
C TYR A 575 -1.37 0.46 7.93
N PHE A 576 -2.30 0.00 7.11
CA PHE A 576 -2.43 0.43 5.73
C PHE A 576 -3.60 1.41 5.60
N LEU A 577 -3.42 2.44 4.78
CA LEU A 577 -4.45 3.40 4.44
C LEU A 577 -4.68 3.37 2.94
N LEU A 578 -5.93 3.21 2.54
CA LEU A 578 -6.35 3.12 1.15
C LEU A 578 -7.11 4.39 0.79
N GLU A 579 -6.72 5.02 -0.32
CA GLU A 579 -7.45 6.11 -0.95
C GLU A 579 -7.64 5.82 -2.45
N ASN A 580 -8.77 6.25 -3.01
CA ASN A 580 -8.98 6.23 -4.45
C ASN A 580 -8.59 7.62 -4.99
N ARG A 581 -7.54 7.69 -5.82
CA ARG A 581 -7.11 8.92 -6.48
C ARG A 581 -7.73 8.99 -7.86
N TRP A 582 -8.56 10.01 -8.07
CA TRP A 582 -9.22 10.25 -9.34
C TRP A 582 -9.05 11.70 -9.79
N ARG A 583 -8.42 11.90 -10.94
CA ARG A 583 -8.15 13.24 -11.49
C ARG A 583 -9.41 14.08 -11.66
N GLY A 584 -10.47 13.51 -12.26
CA GLY A 584 -11.75 14.19 -12.46
C GLY A 584 -11.60 15.66 -12.89
N THR A 585 -12.18 16.56 -12.11
CA THR A 585 -12.00 18.02 -12.22
C THR A 585 -11.23 18.62 -11.04
N SER A 586 -10.59 17.78 -10.23
CA SER A 586 -9.86 18.19 -9.04
C SER A 586 -8.48 18.78 -9.39
N TYR A 587 -7.72 19.23 -8.41
CA TYR A 587 -6.32 19.63 -8.60
C TYR A 587 -5.44 18.48 -9.11
N ASP A 588 -5.88 17.24 -8.93
CA ASP A 588 -5.18 16.06 -9.45
C ASP A 588 -5.21 15.99 -10.98
N ALA A 589 -6.23 16.55 -11.64
CA ALA A 589 -6.26 16.64 -13.10
C ALA A 589 -5.15 17.52 -13.70
N GLY A 590 -4.53 18.39 -12.90
CA GLY A 590 -3.60 19.39 -13.40
C GLY A 590 -4.30 20.48 -14.21
N GLY A 591 -3.54 21.15 -15.06
CA GLY A 591 -4.03 22.22 -15.93
C GLY A 591 -3.16 23.47 -15.91
N PHE A 592 -3.66 24.53 -16.54
CA PHE A 592 -2.96 25.82 -16.59
C PHE A 592 -2.68 26.33 -15.17
N GLY A 593 -1.41 26.58 -14.86
CA GLY A 593 -0.95 27.02 -13.54
C GLY A 593 -0.75 25.92 -12.48
N ILE A 594 -1.22 24.68 -12.70
CA ILE A 594 -1.12 23.55 -11.77
C ILE A 594 -0.11 22.48 -12.27
N GLY A 595 0.21 22.49 -13.57
CA GLY A 595 1.11 21.51 -14.18
C GLY A 595 0.40 20.26 -14.70
N PRO A 596 1.10 19.12 -14.85
CA PRO A 596 0.58 17.95 -15.58
C PRO A 596 -0.50 17.14 -14.85
N GLY A 597 -0.73 17.40 -13.55
CA GLY A 597 -1.61 16.55 -12.72
C GLY A 597 -0.91 15.30 -12.22
N ILE A 598 -1.63 14.46 -11.48
CA ILE A 598 -1.12 13.15 -11.07
C ILE A 598 -0.97 12.24 -12.31
N PRO A 599 0.01 11.31 -12.33
CA PRO A 599 0.33 10.56 -13.56
C PRO A 599 -0.64 9.41 -13.89
N ALA A 600 -1.46 8.96 -12.94
CA ALA A 600 -2.43 7.89 -13.11
C ALA A 600 -3.62 8.03 -12.14
N ASP A 601 -4.74 7.37 -12.46
CA ASP A 601 -5.88 7.18 -11.54
C ASP A 601 -5.85 5.77 -10.93
N GLY A 602 -6.44 5.60 -9.75
CA GLY A 602 -6.66 4.29 -9.14
C GLY A 602 -6.46 4.27 -7.62
N LEU A 603 -6.32 3.07 -7.09
CA LEU A 603 -6.11 2.83 -5.67
C LEU A 603 -4.66 3.15 -5.29
N ALA A 604 -4.49 4.11 -4.37
CA ALA A 604 -3.24 4.33 -3.66
C ALA A 604 -3.29 3.60 -2.31
N ILE A 605 -2.19 2.92 -1.97
CA ILE A 605 -2.04 2.22 -0.70
C ILE A 605 -0.86 2.86 0.03
N TRP A 606 -1.08 3.29 1.26
CA TRP A 606 -0.09 3.88 2.13
C TRP A 606 0.18 2.95 3.30
N HIS A 607 1.44 2.63 3.55
CA HIS A 607 1.90 2.02 4.78
C HIS A 607 2.25 3.13 5.76
N VAL A 608 1.47 3.22 6.84
CA VAL A 608 1.62 4.25 7.88
C VAL A 608 2.21 3.61 9.13
N ILE A 609 3.29 4.20 9.63
CA ILE A 609 4.00 3.78 10.83
C ILE A 609 3.98 4.96 11.80
N GLU A 610 3.28 4.80 12.91
CA GLU A 610 3.07 5.85 13.90
C GLU A 610 4.32 6.02 14.77
N ASP A 611 4.91 4.92 15.23
CA ASP A 611 6.01 4.87 16.21
C ASP A 611 7.43 4.85 15.58
N PRO A 612 8.24 5.91 15.79
CA PRO A 612 9.64 5.98 15.38
C PRO A 612 10.50 4.84 15.91
N ALA A 613 10.19 4.29 17.08
CA ALA A 613 10.98 3.23 17.70
C ALA A 613 10.93 1.93 16.87
N LEU A 614 9.84 1.67 16.14
CA LEU A 614 9.76 0.52 15.24
C LEU A 614 10.87 0.58 14.17
N PHE A 615 11.17 1.76 13.65
CA PHE A 615 12.17 1.95 12.60
C PHE A 615 13.60 1.85 13.10
N ASN A 616 13.85 2.21 14.36
CA ASN A 616 15.17 2.06 14.99
C ASN A 616 15.65 0.60 15.05
N THR A 617 14.77 -0.37 14.81
CA THR A 617 15.10 -1.79 14.74
C THR A 617 15.35 -2.32 13.32
N VAL A 618 15.23 -1.47 12.29
CA VAL A 618 15.49 -1.82 10.87
C VAL A 618 16.94 -1.49 10.50
N THR A 619 17.66 -2.47 9.94
CA THR A 619 19.02 -2.29 9.40
C THR A 619 19.18 -3.02 8.05
N PRO A 620 19.79 -2.39 7.01
CA PRO A 620 20.35 -1.05 7.01
C PRO A 620 19.24 0.02 6.97
N TRP A 621 19.52 1.16 7.61
CA TRP A 621 18.67 2.34 7.48
C TRP A 621 18.61 2.78 6.00
N PRO A 622 17.51 3.40 5.56
CA PRO A 622 17.54 4.26 4.39
C PRO A 622 18.81 5.14 4.44
N PRO A 623 19.67 5.18 3.41
CA PRO A 623 20.79 6.13 3.29
C PRO A 623 20.35 7.60 3.18
N THR A 624 19.30 8.03 3.88
CA THR A 624 18.94 9.45 3.97
C THR A 624 19.86 10.18 4.95
N GLY A 625 20.47 9.48 5.91
CA GLY A 625 21.34 10.10 6.92
C GLY A 625 20.61 11.09 7.84
N VAL A 626 19.27 11.19 7.73
CA VAL A 626 18.48 12.17 8.48
C VAL A 626 17.76 11.50 9.64
N GLN A 627 18.28 11.75 10.83
CA GLN A 627 17.57 11.48 12.08
C GLN A 627 16.49 12.55 12.27
N ASN A 628 15.33 12.16 12.83
CA ASN A 628 14.21 13.04 13.19
C ASN A 628 13.33 13.60 12.04
N GLU A 629 13.39 13.04 10.83
CA GLU A 629 12.46 13.36 9.72
C GLU A 629 11.32 12.33 9.59
N TRP A 630 10.52 12.18 10.64
CA TRP A 630 9.56 11.07 10.73
C TRP A 630 8.44 11.13 9.68
N GLY A 631 8.10 12.31 9.14
CA GLY A 631 7.06 12.46 8.13
C GLY A 631 7.26 11.59 6.88
N ARG A 632 8.44 11.66 6.25
CA ARG A 632 8.77 10.85 5.06
C ARG A 632 9.08 9.38 5.36
N LEU A 633 9.47 9.07 6.60
CA LEU A 633 9.79 7.69 7.00
C LEU A 633 8.54 6.90 7.42
N GLY A 634 7.62 7.55 8.11
CA GLY A 634 6.38 6.97 8.63
C GLY A 634 5.24 6.94 7.60
N ILE A 635 5.31 7.75 6.54
CA ILE A 635 4.34 7.73 5.43
C ILE A 635 5.01 7.15 4.19
N ARG A 636 4.64 5.91 3.83
CA ARG A 636 5.28 5.17 2.74
C ARG A 636 4.24 4.73 1.72
N MET A 637 4.42 5.08 0.46
CA MET A 637 3.52 4.61 -0.60
C MET A 637 3.89 3.17 -0.99
N ILE A 638 2.92 2.27 -0.98
CA ILE A 638 3.06 0.94 -1.59
C ILE A 638 2.74 1.07 -3.08
N ARG A 639 3.80 1.13 -3.88
CA ARG A 639 3.70 1.39 -5.32
C ARG A 639 3.46 0.09 -6.09
N ALA A 640 2.49 0.05 -7.00
CA ALA A 640 2.12 -1.15 -7.76
C ALA A 640 3.27 -1.75 -8.58
N ASN A 641 4.19 -0.90 -9.08
CA ASN A 641 5.41 -1.29 -9.77
C ASN A 641 6.61 -1.59 -8.83
N GLY A 642 6.41 -1.57 -7.51
CA GLY A 642 7.47 -1.78 -6.51
C GLY A 642 8.51 -0.66 -6.46
N GLY A 643 8.27 0.42 -7.20
CA GLY A 643 9.06 1.63 -7.17
C GLY A 643 10.46 1.54 -7.77
N ALA A 644 10.83 0.49 -8.54
CA ALA A 644 12.12 0.42 -9.23
C ALA A 644 11.97 -0.18 -10.66
N PRO A 645 12.26 0.60 -11.74
CA PRO A 645 12.54 2.04 -11.74
C PRO A 645 11.30 2.84 -11.28
N VAL A 646 11.51 4.00 -10.66
CA VAL A 646 10.43 4.95 -10.31
C VAL A 646 9.73 5.38 -11.61
N ASP A 647 8.56 4.80 -11.82
CA ASP A 647 7.60 5.17 -12.86
C ASP A 647 6.28 5.53 -12.17
N ASP A 648 6.05 6.82 -11.98
CA ASP A 648 4.85 7.32 -11.29
C ASP A 648 3.57 6.95 -12.03
N LYS A 649 3.61 6.74 -13.35
CA LYS A 649 2.44 6.33 -14.15
C LYS A 649 1.96 4.92 -13.82
N LYS A 650 2.76 4.13 -13.10
CA LYS A 650 2.45 2.75 -12.67
C LYS A 650 2.50 2.60 -11.16
N ALA A 651 2.38 3.71 -10.42
CA ALA A 651 2.43 3.68 -8.96
C ALA A 651 1.11 3.21 -8.34
N LEU A 652 -0.03 3.52 -8.95
CA LEU A 652 -1.36 3.15 -8.47
C LEU A 652 -1.82 1.79 -9.00
N PHE A 653 -2.69 1.12 -8.25
CA PHE A 653 -3.37 -0.09 -8.70
C PHE A 653 -4.67 0.29 -9.42
N SER A 654 -4.86 -0.20 -10.65
CA SER A 654 -5.93 0.31 -11.52
C SER A 654 -6.72 -0.74 -12.28
N ILE A 655 -6.41 -2.03 -12.09
CA ILE A 655 -6.96 -3.12 -12.92
C ILE A 655 -7.82 -4.04 -12.03
N ALA A 656 -9.01 -4.38 -12.49
CA ALA A 656 -9.89 -5.36 -11.86
C ALA A 656 -9.19 -6.71 -11.63
N ASP A 657 -9.61 -7.42 -10.60
CA ASP A 657 -9.03 -8.69 -10.13
C ASP A 657 -7.55 -8.61 -9.68
N THR A 658 -6.95 -7.41 -9.61
CA THR A 658 -5.63 -7.23 -9.00
C THR A 658 -5.69 -7.59 -7.52
N VAL A 659 -4.80 -8.49 -7.09
CA VAL A 659 -4.68 -8.93 -5.70
C VAL A 659 -3.35 -8.44 -5.11
N ILE A 660 -3.43 -7.65 -4.04
CA ILE A 660 -2.31 -7.17 -3.25
C ILE A 660 -2.32 -7.87 -1.89
N SER A 661 -1.18 -8.46 -1.51
CA SER A 661 -1.02 -9.23 -0.28
C SER A 661 0.45 -9.22 0.18
N ASP A 662 0.76 -9.91 1.27
CA ASP A 662 2.14 -10.16 1.74
C ASP A 662 3.07 -10.85 0.73
N PHE A 663 2.53 -11.46 -0.32
CA PHE A 663 3.26 -12.25 -1.31
C PHE A 663 3.20 -11.67 -2.72
N THR A 664 2.47 -10.57 -2.90
CA THR A 664 2.39 -9.92 -4.19
C THR A 664 3.76 -9.31 -4.53
N HIS A 665 4.18 -9.45 -5.78
CA HIS A 665 5.39 -8.83 -6.29
C HIS A 665 5.06 -7.98 -7.53
N PRO A 666 5.71 -6.81 -7.70
CA PRO A 666 6.75 -6.27 -6.83
C PRO A 666 6.22 -5.54 -5.58
N ALA A 667 4.91 -5.26 -5.49
CA ALA A 667 4.26 -4.59 -4.37
C ALA A 667 3.66 -5.57 -3.36
N ASN A 668 3.96 -5.43 -2.07
CA ASN A 668 3.40 -6.29 -1.02
C ASN A 668 2.87 -5.50 0.19
N LEU A 669 2.06 -6.16 1.02
CA LEU A 669 1.47 -5.59 2.24
C LEU A 669 2.19 -6.07 3.50
N ARG A 670 3.52 -6.20 3.50
CA ARG A 670 4.25 -6.59 4.71
C ARG A 670 4.44 -5.41 5.66
N TRP A 671 4.55 -5.72 6.94
CA TRP A 671 5.01 -4.77 7.95
C TRP A 671 6.47 -4.36 7.73
N LEU A 672 6.92 -3.31 8.39
CA LEU A 672 8.24 -2.70 8.26
C LEU A 672 9.42 -3.69 8.43
N HIS A 673 9.23 -4.79 9.16
CA HIS A 673 10.23 -5.86 9.35
C HIS A 673 10.03 -7.08 8.44
N ASP A 674 9.41 -6.87 7.27
CA ASP A 674 9.02 -7.91 6.33
C ASP A 674 8.15 -9.03 6.96
N LYS A 675 7.50 -8.75 8.09
CA LYS A 675 6.56 -9.69 8.70
C LYS A 675 5.24 -9.66 7.90
N PRO A 676 4.61 -10.82 7.64
CA PRO A 676 3.29 -10.87 7.04
C PRO A 676 2.28 -10.04 7.84
N SER A 677 1.46 -9.24 7.16
CA SER A 677 0.34 -8.51 7.74
C SER A 677 -0.91 -9.35 7.93
N GLY A 678 -1.05 -10.41 7.13
CA GLY A 678 -2.31 -11.14 7.02
C GLY A 678 -3.39 -10.38 6.27
N ILE A 679 -3.04 -9.28 5.58
CA ILE A 679 -3.99 -8.45 4.85
C ILE A 679 -3.92 -8.80 3.36
N ARG A 680 -5.10 -8.87 2.74
CA ARG A 680 -5.26 -8.94 1.29
C ARG A 680 -6.28 -7.94 0.82
N ILE A 681 -5.98 -7.31 -0.30
CA ILE A 681 -6.85 -6.38 -0.99
C ILE A 681 -7.01 -6.90 -2.41
N LYS A 682 -8.25 -7.12 -2.84
CA LYS A 682 -8.59 -7.46 -4.21
C LYS A 682 -9.44 -6.35 -4.81
N MET A 683 -9.03 -5.83 -5.97
CA MET A 683 -9.85 -4.93 -6.76
C MET A 683 -10.94 -5.70 -7.50
N LEU A 684 -12.20 -5.27 -7.39
CA LEU A 684 -13.35 -5.92 -8.03
C LEU A 684 -13.73 -5.25 -9.36
N ASN A 685 -13.22 -4.04 -9.61
CA ASN A 685 -13.39 -3.29 -10.85
C ASN A 685 -12.11 -2.50 -11.18
N ASP A 686 -12.00 -2.03 -12.42
CA ASP A 686 -10.93 -1.13 -12.85
C ASP A 686 -11.03 0.23 -12.13
N ALA A 687 -9.95 1.01 -12.18
CA ALA A 687 -9.93 2.37 -11.65
C ALA A 687 -11.10 3.20 -12.20
N SER A 688 -11.85 3.81 -11.28
CA SER A 688 -12.98 4.69 -11.58
C SER A 688 -13.19 5.64 -10.39
N PRO A 689 -14.11 6.63 -10.47
CA PRO A 689 -14.47 7.46 -9.31
C PRO A 689 -14.97 6.63 -8.11
N THR A 690 -15.35 5.37 -8.31
CA THR A 690 -15.73 4.44 -7.25
C THR A 690 -15.06 3.09 -7.46
N ILE A 691 -14.25 2.67 -6.49
CA ILE A 691 -13.60 1.36 -6.49
C ILE A 691 -14.34 0.45 -5.50
N HIS A 692 -14.60 -0.78 -5.92
CA HIS A 692 -15.09 -1.87 -5.10
C HIS A 692 -13.93 -2.81 -4.77
N LEU A 693 -13.79 -3.11 -3.49
CA LEU A 693 -12.69 -3.90 -2.96
C LEU A 693 -13.26 -5.09 -2.18
N GLU A 694 -12.63 -6.24 -2.33
CA GLU A 694 -12.74 -7.35 -1.37
C GLU A 694 -11.48 -7.30 -0.51
N ILE A 695 -11.63 -7.06 0.79
CA ILE A 695 -10.52 -6.97 1.74
C ILE A 695 -10.62 -8.16 2.69
N GLY A 696 -9.53 -8.92 2.79
CA GLY A 696 -9.34 -9.97 3.78
C GLY A 696 -8.36 -9.51 4.87
N VAL A 697 -8.68 -9.81 6.12
CA VAL A 697 -7.82 -9.56 7.28
C VAL A 697 -7.76 -10.86 8.08
N SER A 698 -6.68 -11.63 7.89
CA SER A 698 -6.49 -12.87 8.62
C SER A 698 -6.32 -12.56 10.11
N CYS A 699 -7.22 -13.10 10.94
CA CYS A 699 -7.04 -13.12 12.38
C CYS A 699 -5.92 -14.13 12.66
N PRO A 700 -4.72 -13.73 13.10
CA PRO A 700 -3.66 -14.70 13.37
C PRO A 700 -4.11 -15.61 14.51
N GLY A 701 -3.69 -16.88 14.49
CA GLY A 701 -3.75 -17.77 15.67
C GLY A 701 -3.13 -17.14 16.90
#